data_AF-A0A8J2TTH0-F1
#
_entry.id   AF-A0A8J2TTH0-F1
#
_cell.length_a   1.000
_cell.length_b   1.000
_cell.length_c   1.000
_cell.angle_alpha   90.00
_cell.angle_beta   90.00
_cell.angle_gamma   90.00
#
_symmetry.space_group_name_H-M   'P 1'
#
loop_
_entity.id
_entity.type
_entity.pdbx_description
1 polymer ?
#
loop_
_entity_poly.entity_id
_entity_poly.type
_entity_poly.pdbx_seq_one_letter_code
_entity_poly.pdbx_strand_id
1 'polypeptide(L)'
;MNFKFSIFFLSLFITANSLAQKSSDDVLFTVDDEPVSATEFVRVYNKNLDLVKDESQKDVDTYLQLFINYKLKIKEAKRLGLDTIPTYKREFLGYKKQLSKNYMSDSNVTEALIKEAYDRMAYDIKAKHVLVRIDENEKDTLNVYNQLIDLRKRVLSEGFEKVKSEVHDGETVFAEDLGYFSAFKMVYPFENAAFSTKVGEISMPFRTRFGYHIVIVEDKRPTLGEVTVEHIMIMNNQKDSLVNPEVRINEIYKKINQGENFESLAKQFSEDKSSSDKGGLLTPFTGGQLSSQEFEKVAFSLKEKGEISKPFKSNYGWHIIKLISKEGLQPIEKIKNEVENRVKRDSRSSLINDALASKLKKQYDVKDNEKALIYFESILTPSYFSRGWIVPSNVEANKELFKVGSKTVLYSDFANHLAAVQKAYFEKQMAFSDIIRKEYKSYQEAVILAYHEENLEFVNEDFAQILKEYRDGLLLFDLMEKEVWSAAINDSIGLKTYFEKNASTYVWNTRVDVVIATAAKQKDIEKVKALMNKDKSDEDISQELNSDKIQKVIFTKGLMETSNQSLPIDLELKEGVSKIYNYNDAFHVILINSIKPASNKTFDEAKGKATSDYQGFIEENWLNTLNNRYKVIVNEDVLTKVKSQIKN
;
A
#
# COMPACT_ATOMS: atom_id res chain seq x y z
N MET A 1 -52.99 -1.61 34.50
CA MET A 1 -52.84 -0.77 33.29
C MET A 1 -51.70 -1.35 32.47
N ASN A 2 -52.05 -1.87 31.28
CA ASN A 2 -51.25 -2.12 30.07
C ASN A 2 -50.08 -3.15 30.04
N PHE A 3 -50.28 -4.09 29.10
CA PHE A 3 -49.42 -5.10 28.45
C PHE A 3 -48.00 -4.63 28.01
N LYS A 4 -47.01 -5.55 28.01
CA LYS A 4 -46.47 -6.26 26.81
C LYS A 4 -45.23 -7.16 27.11
N PHE A 5 -45.29 -8.35 26.50
CA PHE A 5 -44.29 -9.34 26.02
C PHE A 5 -42.76 -9.15 26.19
N SER A 6 -42.07 -10.22 26.61
CA SER A 6 -41.15 -11.07 25.79
C SER A 6 -40.02 -11.70 26.63
N ILE A 7 -39.78 -13.01 26.46
CA ILE A 7 -38.49 -13.64 26.07
C ILE A 7 -38.56 -15.15 26.36
N PHE A 8 -38.22 -15.91 25.31
CA PHE A 8 -38.17 -17.36 25.19
C PHE A 8 -36.74 -17.83 25.50
N PHE A 9 -36.56 -18.93 26.23
CA PHE A 9 -35.26 -19.62 26.35
C PHE A 9 -35.44 -21.15 26.32
N LEU A 10 -34.59 -21.79 25.52
CA LEU A 10 -34.01 -23.14 25.64
C LEU A 10 -34.88 -24.38 25.41
N SER A 11 -34.60 -25.12 24.32
CA SER A 11 -33.79 -26.34 24.43
C SER A 11 -33.51 -26.99 23.06
N LEU A 12 -32.24 -27.41 22.92
CA LEU A 12 -31.71 -28.55 22.19
C LEU A 12 -32.60 -29.18 21.09
N PHE A 13 -32.24 -28.96 19.83
CA PHE A 13 -32.33 -30.01 18.82
C PHE A 13 -30.97 -30.18 18.16
N ILE A 14 -30.43 -31.38 18.33
CA ILE A 14 -29.34 -31.94 17.54
C ILE A 14 -29.86 -32.05 16.12
N THR A 15 -29.66 -31.03 15.31
CA THR A 15 -29.66 -31.19 13.86
C THR A 15 -28.23 -31.47 13.47
N ALA A 16 -27.97 -32.74 13.15
CA ALA A 16 -26.89 -33.10 12.26
C ALA A 16 -27.07 -32.27 10.98
N ASN A 17 -26.42 -31.11 10.92
CA ASN A 17 -26.01 -30.57 9.64
C ASN A 17 -24.95 -31.55 9.15
N SER A 18 -25.42 -32.61 8.49
CA SER A 18 -24.75 -33.09 7.31
C SER A 18 -24.41 -31.84 6.51
N LEU A 19 -23.17 -31.37 6.67
CA LEU A 19 -22.48 -30.59 5.67
C LEU A 19 -22.72 -31.37 4.38
N ALA A 20 -23.71 -30.93 3.62
CA ALA A 20 -23.92 -31.42 2.28
C ALA A 20 -22.54 -31.39 1.63
N GLN A 21 -22.12 -32.55 1.15
CA GLN A 21 -20.88 -32.69 0.41
C GLN A 21 -20.68 -31.46 -0.46
N LYS A 22 -19.56 -30.78 -0.26
CA LYS A 22 -19.04 -29.74 -1.14
C LYS A 22 -18.71 -30.44 -2.47
N SER A 23 -19.72 -30.71 -3.27
CA SER A 23 -19.61 -31.24 -4.62
C SER A 23 -20.76 -30.71 -5.46
N SER A 24 -20.48 -29.71 -6.27
CA SER A 24 -20.98 -29.73 -7.65
C SER A 24 -20.00 -28.96 -8.53
N ASP A 25 -19.00 -29.70 -9.01
CA ASP A 25 -18.34 -29.48 -10.31
C ASP A 25 -19.34 -29.69 -11.48
N ASP A 26 -20.64 -29.78 -11.19
CA ASP A 26 -21.72 -29.84 -12.18
C ASP A 26 -21.49 -28.75 -13.23
N VAL A 27 -21.33 -29.21 -14.46
CA VAL A 27 -21.18 -28.36 -15.63
C VAL A 27 -22.51 -27.67 -15.88
N LEU A 28 -22.53 -26.35 -15.71
CA LEU A 28 -23.72 -25.53 -15.97
C LEU A 28 -23.93 -25.35 -17.47
N PHE A 29 -22.85 -25.07 -18.21
CA PHE A 29 -22.88 -25.06 -19.67
C PHE A 29 -21.49 -25.34 -20.24
N THR A 30 -21.42 -25.66 -21.53
CA THR A 30 -20.17 -25.77 -22.27
C THR A 30 -20.11 -24.77 -23.40
N VAL A 31 -18.89 -24.36 -23.77
CA VAL A 31 -18.59 -23.66 -25.02
C VAL A 31 -17.68 -24.57 -25.85
N ASP A 32 -18.25 -25.20 -26.88
CA ASP A 32 -17.83 -26.49 -27.45
C ASP A 32 -17.44 -27.49 -26.35
N ASP A 33 -16.16 -27.84 -26.24
CA ASP A 33 -15.60 -28.81 -25.30
C ASP A 33 -15.08 -28.17 -24.00
N GLU A 34 -15.20 -26.84 -23.82
CA GLU A 34 -14.77 -26.16 -22.58
C GLU A 34 -15.95 -26.07 -21.58
N PRO A 35 -15.92 -26.81 -20.46
CA PRO A 35 -16.98 -26.76 -19.46
C PRO A 35 -16.87 -25.53 -18.56
N VAL A 36 -18.03 -25.03 -18.14
CA VAL A 36 -18.17 -23.95 -17.16
C VAL A 36 -19.03 -24.46 -16.00
N SER A 37 -18.46 -24.47 -14.80
CA SER A 37 -19.13 -25.04 -13.62
C SER A 37 -20.17 -24.09 -13.02
N ALA A 38 -21.19 -24.67 -12.39
CA ALA A 38 -22.19 -23.93 -11.63
C ALA A 38 -21.54 -23.11 -10.50
N THR A 39 -20.52 -23.66 -9.85
CA THR A 39 -19.78 -22.99 -8.77
C THR A 39 -19.10 -21.71 -9.26
N GLU A 40 -18.47 -21.74 -10.44
CA GLU A 40 -17.88 -20.54 -11.03
C GLU A 40 -18.96 -19.49 -11.32
N PHE A 41 -20.08 -19.88 -11.93
CA PHE A 41 -21.18 -18.99 -12.25
C PHE A 41 -21.74 -18.29 -11.01
N VAL A 42 -22.11 -19.06 -9.98
CA VAL A 42 -22.69 -18.53 -8.73
C VAL A 42 -21.71 -17.57 -8.04
N ARG A 43 -20.42 -17.90 -8.01
CA ARG A 43 -19.39 -17.02 -7.43
C ARG A 43 -19.33 -15.68 -8.16
N VAL A 44 -19.26 -15.71 -9.49
CA VAL A 44 -19.14 -14.50 -10.31
C VAL A 44 -20.44 -13.68 -10.26
N TYR A 45 -21.60 -14.34 -10.25
CA TYR A 45 -22.92 -13.71 -10.07
C TYR A 45 -22.99 -12.93 -8.76
N ASN A 46 -22.73 -13.61 -7.62
CA ASN A 46 -22.82 -12.99 -6.29
C ASN A 46 -21.82 -11.84 -6.11
N LYS A 47 -20.60 -11.98 -6.65
CA LYS A 47 -19.56 -10.94 -6.55
C LYS A 47 -19.94 -9.64 -7.27
N ASN A 48 -20.66 -9.74 -8.38
CA ASN A 48 -20.94 -8.61 -9.26
C ASN A 48 -22.35 -8.02 -9.10
N LEU A 49 -23.22 -8.63 -8.28
CA LEU A 49 -24.62 -8.25 -8.17
C LEU A 49 -24.83 -6.77 -7.80
N ASP A 50 -24.00 -6.26 -6.90
CA ASP A 50 -24.05 -4.85 -6.44
C ASP A 50 -23.52 -3.86 -7.49
N LEU A 51 -22.75 -4.33 -8.48
CA LEU A 51 -22.22 -3.52 -9.58
C LEU A 51 -23.22 -3.38 -10.73
N VAL A 52 -24.24 -4.23 -10.80
CA VAL A 52 -25.27 -4.21 -11.85
C VAL A 52 -26.30 -3.12 -11.55
N LYS A 53 -26.31 -2.07 -12.40
CA LYS A 53 -27.22 -0.92 -12.27
C LYS A 53 -28.63 -1.19 -12.78
N ASP A 54 -28.78 -2.08 -13.75
CA ASP A 54 -30.06 -2.47 -14.33
C ASP A 54 -30.63 -3.67 -13.55
N GLU A 55 -31.75 -3.47 -12.86
CA GLU A 55 -32.37 -4.54 -12.07
C GLU A 55 -32.79 -5.75 -12.92
N SER A 56 -33.10 -5.57 -14.21
CA SER A 56 -33.46 -6.67 -15.11
C SER A 56 -32.29 -7.61 -15.40
N GLN A 57 -31.05 -7.11 -15.30
CA GLN A 57 -29.82 -7.89 -15.47
C GLN A 57 -29.44 -8.68 -14.22
N LYS A 58 -30.13 -8.45 -13.09
CA LYS A 58 -29.98 -9.26 -11.87
C LYS A 58 -30.76 -10.57 -11.94
N ASP A 59 -31.68 -10.71 -12.89
CA ASP A 59 -32.32 -12.00 -13.15
C ASP A 59 -31.29 -13.05 -13.60
N VAL A 60 -31.45 -14.28 -13.09
CA VAL A 60 -30.47 -15.37 -13.30
C VAL A 60 -30.36 -15.75 -14.78
N ASP A 61 -31.45 -15.73 -15.53
CA ASP A 61 -31.44 -16.07 -16.96
C ASP A 61 -30.75 -14.99 -17.79
N THR A 62 -31.05 -13.72 -17.50
CA THR A 62 -30.38 -12.58 -18.14
C THR A 62 -28.88 -12.60 -17.86
N TYR A 63 -28.48 -12.83 -16.60
CA TYR A 63 -27.07 -12.90 -16.23
C TYR A 63 -26.35 -14.11 -16.84
N LEU A 64 -27.03 -15.26 -16.95
CA LEU A 64 -26.50 -16.43 -17.65
C LEU A 64 -26.12 -16.09 -19.09
N GLN A 65 -26.98 -15.36 -19.81
CA GLN A 65 -26.67 -14.96 -21.18
C GLN A 65 -25.45 -14.01 -21.24
N LEU A 66 -25.33 -13.06 -20.32
CA LEU A 66 -24.16 -12.19 -20.21
C LEU A 66 -22.89 -13.00 -19.95
N PHE A 67 -22.97 -14.02 -19.08
CA PHE A 67 -21.84 -14.87 -18.74
C PHE A 67 -21.46 -15.81 -19.89
N ILE A 68 -22.42 -16.33 -20.65
CA ILE A 68 -22.17 -17.08 -21.89
C ILE A 68 -21.44 -16.18 -22.90
N ASN A 69 -21.95 -14.97 -23.15
CA ASN A 69 -21.30 -14.00 -24.05
C ASN A 69 -19.86 -13.69 -23.62
N TYR A 70 -19.64 -13.52 -22.32
CA TYR A 70 -18.30 -13.37 -21.76
C TYR A 70 -17.41 -14.58 -22.06
N LYS A 71 -17.88 -15.81 -21.85
CA LYS A 71 -17.10 -17.03 -22.13
C LYS A 71 -16.81 -17.22 -23.62
N LEU A 72 -17.74 -16.87 -24.50
CA LEU A 72 -17.54 -16.86 -25.95
C LEU A 72 -16.39 -15.92 -26.34
N LYS A 73 -16.34 -14.72 -25.76
CA LYS A 73 -15.26 -13.75 -25.97
C LYS A 73 -13.92 -14.30 -25.51
N ILE A 74 -13.84 -14.86 -24.30
CA ILE A 74 -12.59 -15.46 -23.79
C ILE A 74 -12.09 -16.57 -24.72
N LYS A 75 -13.00 -17.41 -25.23
CA LYS A 75 -12.65 -18.46 -26.20
C LYS A 75 -12.09 -17.88 -27.49
N GLU A 76 -12.71 -16.84 -28.03
CA GLU A 76 -12.22 -16.16 -29.23
C GLU A 76 -10.86 -15.51 -29.03
N ALA A 77 -10.63 -14.85 -27.87
CA ALA A 77 -9.32 -14.29 -27.54
C ALA A 77 -8.20 -15.33 -27.60
N LYS A 78 -8.43 -16.52 -27.03
CA LYS A 78 -7.49 -17.65 -27.08
C LYS A 78 -7.30 -18.17 -28.50
N ARG A 79 -8.38 -18.31 -29.28
CA ARG A 79 -8.29 -18.73 -30.69
C ARG A 79 -7.44 -17.77 -31.53
N LEU A 80 -7.50 -16.47 -31.23
CA LEU A 80 -6.70 -15.42 -31.85
C LEU A 80 -5.26 -15.36 -31.30
N GLY A 81 -4.93 -16.16 -30.28
CA GLY A 81 -3.61 -16.21 -29.65
C GLY A 81 -3.25 -14.97 -28.84
N LEU A 82 -4.24 -14.22 -28.34
CA LEU A 82 -3.99 -12.98 -27.57
C LEU A 82 -3.23 -13.26 -26.27
N ASP A 83 -3.45 -14.43 -25.67
CA ASP A 83 -2.75 -14.94 -24.49
C ASP A 83 -1.26 -15.27 -24.76
N THR A 84 -0.87 -15.39 -26.03
CA THR A 84 0.50 -15.71 -26.42
C THR A 84 1.39 -14.47 -26.60
N ILE A 85 0.77 -13.28 -26.69
CA ILE A 85 1.43 -12.01 -26.99
C ILE A 85 2.43 -11.66 -25.87
N PRO A 86 3.66 -11.20 -26.20
CA PRO A 86 4.66 -10.86 -25.19
C PRO A 86 4.22 -9.78 -24.18
N THR A 87 3.46 -8.77 -24.63
CA THR A 87 2.92 -7.70 -23.76
C THR A 87 1.95 -8.29 -22.74
N TYR A 88 0.97 -9.08 -23.21
CA TYR A 88 0.03 -9.82 -22.37
C TYR A 88 0.75 -10.65 -21.30
N LYS A 89 1.71 -11.49 -21.72
CA LYS A 89 2.48 -12.36 -20.81
C LYS A 89 3.22 -11.55 -19.75
N ARG A 90 3.85 -10.45 -20.13
CA ARG A 90 4.59 -9.58 -19.20
C ARG A 90 3.66 -8.96 -18.16
N GLU A 91 2.51 -8.45 -18.58
CA GLU A 91 1.52 -7.86 -17.67
C GLU A 91 0.91 -8.90 -16.74
N PHE A 92 0.51 -10.06 -17.28
CA PHE A 92 0.00 -11.19 -16.51
C PHE A 92 1.01 -11.68 -15.46
N LEU A 93 2.27 -11.92 -15.86
CA LEU A 93 3.32 -12.38 -14.94
C LEU A 93 3.68 -11.31 -13.91
N GLY A 94 3.65 -10.02 -14.28
CA GLY A 94 3.84 -8.91 -13.37
C GLY A 94 2.79 -8.89 -12.26
N TYR A 95 1.52 -8.99 -12.64
CA TYR A 95 0.42 -9.08 -11.68
C TYR A 95 0.50 -10.35 -10.83
N LYS A 96 0.76 -11.53 -11.43
CA LYS A 96 0.94 -12.80 -10.70
C LYS A 96 1.97 -12.68 -9.59
N LYS A 97 3.13 -12.07 -9.90
CA LYS A 97 4.23 -11.83 -8.94
C LYS A 97 3.90 -10.78 -7.88
N GLN A 98 3.04 -9.81 -8.19
CA GLN A 98 2.58 -8.86 -7.17
C GLN A 98 1.59 -9.50 -6.22
N LEU A 99 0.64 -10.27 -6.76
CA LEU A 99 -0.38 -10.98 -5.99
C LEU A 99 0.27 -12.02 -5.07
N SER A 100 1.28 -12.75 -5.53
CA SER A 100 1.92 -13.84 -4.77
C SER A 100 2.46 -13.38 -3.41
N LYS A 101 2.97 -12.14 -3.32
CA LYS A 101 3.53 -11.57 -2.08
C LYS A 101 2.57 -11.62 -0.89
N ASN A 102 1.26 -11.54 -1.12
CA ASN A 102 0.24 -11.60 -0.07
C ASN A 102 -0.03 -13.03 0.42
N TYR A 103 0.43 -14.03 -0.33
CA TYR A 103 0.25 -15.46 -0.05
C TYR A 103 1.56 -16.14 0.39
N MET A 104 2.68 -15.43 0.34
CA MET A 104 4.03 -15.91 0.66
C MET A 104 4.48 -15.57 2.09
N SER A 105 3.56 -15.41 3.03
CA SER A 105 3.86 -15.19 4.45
C SER A 105 3.02 -16.10 5.33
N ASP A 106 3.62 -16.72 6.35
CA ASP A 106 2.83 -17.42 7.37
C ASP A 106 2.04 -16.39 8.19
N SER A 107 0.71 -16.43 8.08
CA SER A 107 -0.19 -15.44 8.67
C SER A 107 -0.04 -15.35 10.19
N ASN A 108 0.18 -16.48 10.87
CA ASN A 108 0.20 -16.53 12.33
C ASN A 108 1.50 -15.93 12.88
N VAL A 109 2.65 -16.31 12.32
CA VAL A 109 3.94 -15.72 12.72
C VAL A 109 4.00 -14.24 12.34
N THR A 110 3.48 -13.89 11.16
CA THR A 110 3.45 -12.51 10.70
C THR A 110 2.56 -11.65 11.61
N GLU A 111 1.35 -12.09 11.95
CA GLU A 111 0.48 -11.33 12.87
C GLU A 111 1.06 -11.22 14.27
N ALA A 112 1.70 -12.27 14.79
CA ALA A 112 2.37 -12.23 16.08
C ALA A 112 3.49 -11.17 16.09
N LEU A 113 4.31 -11.11 15.04
CA LEU A 113 5.39 -10.12 14.91
C LEU A 113 4.87 -8.70 14.68
N ILE A 114 3.77 -8.52 13.94
CA ILE A 114 3.10 -7.23 13.78
C ILE A 114 2.58 -6.74 15.14
N LYS A 115 1.88 -7.61 15.87
CA LYS A 115 1.33 -7.27 17.18
C LYS A 115 2.44 -6.93 18.16
N GLU A 116 3.49 -7.75 18.24
CA GLU A 116 4.64 -7.48 19.08
C GLU A 116 5.29 -6.13 18.72
N ALA A 117 5.53 -5.88 17.43
CA ALA A 117 6.12 -4.63 16.99
C ALA A 117 5.26 -3.42 17.38
N TYR A 118 3.95 -3.51 17.17
CA TYR A 118 3.00 -2.46 17.57
C TYR A 118 3.00 -2.24 19.09
N ASP A 119 2.94 -3.31 19.88
CA ASP A 119 2.97 -3.24 21.35
C ASP A 119 4.29 -2.59 21.84
N ARG A 120 5.40 -2.83 21.13
CA ARG A 120 6.70 -2.19 21.42
C ARG A 120 6.76 -0.73 20.98
N MET A 121 6.12 -0.36 19.87
CA MET A 121 6.02 1.05 19.43
C MET A 121 5.30 1.93 20.45
N ALA A 122 4.48 1.35 21.34
CA ALA A 122 3.81 2.08 22.40
C ALA A 122 4.76 2.58 23.51
N TYR A 123 6.03 2.17 23.50
CA TYR A 123 7.01 2.54 24.53
C TYR A 123 8.36 2.92 23.93
N ASP A 124 9.06 3.85 24.59
CA ASP A 124 10.48 4.10 24.35
C ASP A 124 11.29 3.51 25.51
N ILE A 125 12.38 2.82 25.18
CA ILE A 125 13.32 2.26 26.16
C ILE A 125 14.55 3.15 26.22
N LYS A 126 14.93 3.61 27.42
CA LYS A 126 16.24 4.22 27.66
C LYS A 126 17.22 3.14 28.08
N ALA A 127 18.29 2.96 27.31
CA ALA A 127 19.26 1.92 27.62
C ALA A 127 20.71 2.34 27.39
N LYS A 128 21.59 1.63 28.07
CA LYS A 128 23.04 1.62 27.85
C LYS A 128 23.44 0.22 27.47
N HIS A 129 24.55 0.06 26.78
CA HIS A 129 25.02 -1.28 26.41
C HIS A 129 26.52 -1.42 26.52
N VAL A 130 26.96 -2.67 26.67
CA VAL A 130 28.35 -3.07 26.47
C VAL A 130 28.36 -4.16 25.42
N LEU A 131 29.07 -3.93 24.33
CA LEU A 131 29.33 -4.88 23.25
C LEU A 131 30.79 -5.33 23.30
N VAL A 132 31.03 -6.64 23.26
CA VAL A 132 32.31 -7.20 22.82
C VAL A 132 32.13 -7.72 21.39
N ARG A 133 32.80 -7.04 20.46
CA ARG A 133 32.73 -7.32 19.02
C ARG A 133 33.41 -8.64 18.70
N ILE A 134 32.72 -9.46 17.92
CA ILE A 134 33.24 -10.72 17.39
C ILE A 134 32.56 -11.01 16.06
N ASP A 135 33.24 -11.72 15.15
CA ASP A 135 32.64 -12.08 13.86
C ASP A 135 31.34 -12.86 14.07
N GLU A 136 30.34 -12.57 13.24
CA GLU A 136 29.02 -13.22 13.30
C GLU A 136 29.13 -14.75 13.23
N ASN A 137 30.15 -15.30 12.55
CA ASN A 137 30.34 -16.72 12.30
C ASN A 137 31.28 -17.39 13.33
N GLU A 138 31.86 -16.64 14.28
CA GLU A 138 32.76 -17.22 15.29
C GLU A 138 32.00 -18.16 16.24
N LYS A 139 32.56 -19.34 16.48
CA LYS A 139 31.95 -20.40 17.29
C LYS A 139 32.55 -20.47 18.68
N ASP A 140 33.85 -20.25 18.82
CA ASP A 140 34.49 -20.18 20.13
C ASP A 140 34.20 -18.82 20.77
N THR A 141 33.02 -18.76 21.39
CA THR A 141 32.52 -17.53 22.00
C THR A 141 32.52 -17.58 23.52
N LEU A 142 33.05 -18.66 24.11
CA LEU A 142 33.03 -18.85 25.55
C LEU A 142 33.85 -17.76 26.27
N ASN A 143 35.02 -17.42 25.73
CA ASN A 143 35.85 -16.36 26.28
C ASN A 143 35.15 -14.99 26.25
N VAL A 144 34.53 -14.65 25.11
CA VAL A 144 33.78 -13.39 24.94
C VAL A 144 32.54 -13.35 25.83
N TYR A 145 31.83 -14.47 25.94
CA TYR A 145 30.68 -14.61 26.83
C TYR A 145 31.08 -14.40 28.30
N ASN A 146 32.15 -15.08 28.76
CA ASN A 146 32.67 -14.95 30.12
C ASN A 146 33.17 -13.54 30.40
N GLN A 147 33.85 -12.92 29.44
CA GLN A 147 34.25 -11.51 29.52
C GLN A 147 33.03 -10.61 29.76
N LEU A 148 31.92 -10.81 29.04
CA LEU A 148 30.69 -10.04 29.29
C LEU A 148 30.02 -10.36 30.62
N ILE A 149 30.10 -11.59 31.11
CA ILE A 149 29.65 -11.93 32.47
C ILE A 149 30.42 -11.13 33.51
N ASP A 150 31.74 -11.00 33.34
CA ASP A 150 32.57 -10.24 34.29
C ASP A 150 32.32 -8.74 34.15
N LEU A 151 32.21 -8.20 32.94
CA LEU A 151 31.80 -6.81 32.73
C LEU A 151 30.43 -6.52 33.33
N ARG A 152 29.46 -7.44 33.21
CA ARG A 152 28.16 -7.34 33.85
C ARG A 152 28.27 -7.23 35.37
N LYS A 153 29.07 -8.09 36.01
CA LYS A 153 29.32 -8.04 37.46
C LYS A 153 29.92 -6.69 37.86
N ARG A 154 30.90 -6.21 37.09
CA ARG A 154 31.54 -4.91 37.33
C ARG A 154 30.55 -3.76 37.19
N VAL A 155 29.68 -3.75 36.18
CA VAL A 155 28.65 -2.71 36.05
C VAL A 155 27.69 -2.74 37.24
N LEU A 156 27.33 -3.92 37.74
CA LEU A 156 26.49 -4.06 38.95
C LEU A 156 27.18 -3.52 40.22
N SER A 157 28.48 -3.72 40.39
CA SER A 157 29.19 -3.34 41.61
C SER A 157 29.81 -1.93 41.58
N GLU A 158 30.29 -1.50 40.41
CA GLU A 158 31.09 -0.28 40.23
C GLU A 158 30.33 0.83 39.51
N GLY A 159 29.22 0.50 38.84
CA GLY A 159 28.45 1.43 38.01
C GLY A 159 28.94 1.55 36.57
N PHE A 160 28.02 1.85 35.65
CA PHE A 160 28.31 1.86 34.22
C PHE A 160 29.35 2.90 33.79
N GLU A 161 29.28 4.15 34.29
CA GLU A 161 30.18 5.22 33.85
C GLU A 161 31.64 4.90 34.17
N LYS A 162 31.90 4.30 35.33
CA LYS A 162 33.24 3.87 35.72
C LYS A 162 33.73 2.76 34.79
N VAL A 163 32.95 1.69 34.62
CA VAL A 163 33.31 0.58 33.74
C VAL A 163 33.55 1.08 32.31
N LYS A 164 32.66 1.92 31.78
CA LYS A 164 32.80 2.53 30.44
C LYS A 164 34.14 3.25 30.28
N SER A 165 34.53 4.09 31.24
CA SER A 165 35.79 4.85 31.16
C SER A 165 37.05 3.96 31.13
N GLU A 166 36.95 2.73 31.62
CA GLU A 166 38.07 1.80 31.71
C GLU A 166 38.11 0.77 30.56
N VAL A 167 36.96 0.39 30.00
CA VAL A 167 36.87 -0.73 29.04
C VAL A 167 36.48 -0.32 27.63
N HIS A 168 35.93 0.87 27.43
CA HIS A 168 35.59 1.34 26.09
C HIS A 168 36.88 1.63 25.31
N ASP A 169 37.12 0.90 24.22
CA ASP A 169 38.32 1.06 23.38
C ASP A 169 38.00 1.54 21.96
N GLY A 170 36.73 1.56 21.55
CA GLY A 170 36.31 1.98 20.21
C GLY A 170 36.65 0.99 19.09
N GLU A 171 37.17 -0.19 19.42
CA GLU A 171 37.64 -1.20 18.47
C GLU A 171 37.00 -2.57 18.72
N THR A 172 37.17 -3.12 19.93
CA THR A 172 36.70 -4.45 20.34
C THR A 172 35.59 -4.34 21.38
N VAL A 173 35.67 -3.39 22.30
CA VAL A 173 34.71 -3.20 23.39
C VAL A 173 34.07 -1.82 23.29
N PHE A 174 32.74 -1.82 23.16
CA PHE A 174 31.92 -0.61 23.05
C PHE A 174 30.98 -0.52 24.24
N ALA A 175 31.30 0.34 25.21
CA ALA A 175 30.37 0.73 26.26
C ALA A 175 29.76 2.11 25.92
N GLU A 176 28.47 2.15 25.61
CA GLU A 176 27.81 3.35 25.08
C GLU A 176 26.45 3.63 25.73
N ASP A 177 26.09 4.90 25.78
CA ASP A 177 24.75 5.35 26.14
C ASP A 177 23.93 5.50 24.86
N LEU A 178 22.83 4.75 24.77
CA LEU A 178 22.00 4.70 23.57
C LEU A 178 20.84 5.72 23.63
N GLY A 179 20.62 6.36 24.78
CA GLY A 179 19.44 7.19 25.00
C GLY A 179 18.14 6.40 24.88
N TYR A 180 17.05 7.10 24.57
CA TYR A 180 15.76 6.48 24.27
C TYR A 180 15.73 5.95 22.85
N PHE A 181 15.12 4.79 22.65
CA PHE A 181 14.77 4.28 21.33
C PHE A 181 13.45 3.50 21.37
N SER A 182 12.75 3.50 20.23
CA SER A 182 11.53 2.73 20.02
C SER A 182 11.81 1.48 19.16
N ALA A 183 10.75 0.72 18.86
CA ALA A 183 10.81 -0.46 17.99
C ALA A 183 11.41 -0.13 16.61
N PHE A 184 12.07 -1.12 16.01
CA PHE A 184 12.77 -1.07 14.71
C PHE A 184 14.02 -0.18 14.66
N LYS A 185 14.40 0.48 15.76
CA LYS A 185 15.65 1.25 15.81
C LYS A 185 16.88 0.34 15.92
N MET A 186 16.75 -0.73 16.71
CA MET A 186 17.82 -1.69 16.99
C MET A 186 17.57 -3.00 16.23
N VAL A 187 18.62 -3.80 16.01
CA VAL A 187 18.47 -5.15 15.45
C VAL A 187 17.60 -6.01 16.36
N TYR A 188 16.77 -6.88 15.78
CA TYR A 188 15.71 -7.58 16.52
C TYR A 188 16.19 -8.34 17.78
N PRO A 189 17.33 -9.05 17.81
CA PRO A 189 17.81 -9.69 19.04
C PRO A 189 18.15 -8.69 20.16
N PHE A 190 18.67 -7.52 19.80
CA PHE A 190 18.95 -6.45 20.74
C PHE A 190 17.67 -5.81 21.27
N GLU A 191 16.73 -5.51 20.37
CA GLU A 191 15.39 -5.04 20.75
C GLU A 191 14.72 -6.01 21.73
N ASN A 192 14.75 -7.32 21.45
CA ASN A 192 14.21 -8.34 22.35
C ASN A 192 14.82 -8.28 23.74
N ALA A 193 16.15 -8.21 23.83
CA ALA A 193 16.85 -8.13 25.11
C ALA A 193 16.49 -6.85 25.89
N ALA A 194 16.43 -5.71 25.20
CA ALA A 194 16.09 -4.43 25.81
C ALA A 194 14.63 -4.38 26.31
N PHE A 195 13.67 -4.85 25.51
CA PHE A 195 12.25 -4.84 25.89
C PHE A 195 11.88 -5.93 26.93
N SER A 196 12.69 -6.99 27.04
CA SER A 196 12.47 -8.07 28.02
C SER A 196 13.15 -7.85 29.37
N THR A 197 14.21 -7.04 29.39
CA THR A 197 14.93 -6.70 30.64
C THR A 197 14.14 -5.66 31.42
N LYS A 198 13.99 -5.85 32.74
CA LYS A 198 13.22 -4.91 33.58
C LYS A 198 13.99 -3.60 33.76
N VAL A 199 13.24 -2.52 33.98
CA VAL A 199 13.82 -1.21 34.31
C VAL A 199 14.66 -1.31 35.58
N GLY A 200 15.88 -0.80 35.52
CA GLY A 200 16.91 -0.89 36.56
C GLY A 200 17.76 -2.16 36.52
N GLU A 201 17.47 -3.13 35.65
CA GLU A 201 18.22 -4.38 35.54
C GLU A 201 19.20 -4.40 34.36
N ILE A 202 20.14 -5.35 34.42
CA ILE A 202 21.10 -5.66 33.35
C ILE A 202 20.80 -7.05 32.80
N SER A 203 20.67 -7.16 31.49
CA SER A 203 20.43 -8.42 30.80
C SER A 203 21.56 -9.43 31.03
N MET A 204 21.30 -10.71 30.75
CA MET A 204 22.37 -11.67 30.50
C MET A 204 23.04 -11.36 29.15
N PRO A 205 24.28 -11.83 28.91
CA PRO A 205 24.91 -11.67 27.61
C PRO A 205 24.09 -12.34 26.51
N PHE A 206 23.86 -11.63 25.41
CA PHE A 206 23.12 -12.10 24.24
C PHE A 206 23.85 -11.76 22.95
N ARG A 207 23.60 -12.54 21.89
CA ARG A 207 24.32 -12.43 20.62
C ARG A 207 23.54 -11.63 19.58
N THR A 208 24.24 -10.79 18.83
CA THR A 208 23.77 -10.20 17.57
C THR A 208 24.81 -10.44 16.47
N ARG A 209 24.54 -9.97 15.24
CA ARG A 209 25.52 -9.98 14.15
C ARG A 209 26.80 -9.17 14.41
N PHE A 210 26.80 -8.32 15.45
CA PHE A 210 27.94 -7.48 15.81
C PHE A 210 28.81 -8.08 16.92
N GLY A 211 28.32 -9.11 17.61
CA GLY A 211 29.01 -9.78 18.71
C GLY A 211 28.10 -10.06 19.89
N TYR A 212 28.66 -10.07 21.11
CA TYR A 212 27.90 -10.25 22.34
C TYR A 212 27.64 -8.93 23.04
N HIS A 213 26.44 -8.79 23.60
CA HIS A 213 25.98 -7.59 24.26
C HIS A 213 25.46 -7.91 25.65
N ILE A 214 25.60 -6.96 26.57
CA ILE A 214 24.68 -6.78 27.69
C ILE A 214 23.99 -5.43 27.54
N VAL A 215 22.72 -5.36 27.93
CA VAL A 215 21.94 -4.11 27.94
C VAL A 215 21.52 -3.78 29.37
N ILE A 216 21.68 -2.51 29.74
CA ILE A 216 21.22 -1.92 30.99
C ILE A 216 19.99 -1.09 30.65
N VAL A 217 18.83 -1.44 31.19
CA VAL A 217 17.59 -0.69 30.96
C VAL A 217 17.43 0.34 32.07
N GLU A 218 17.56 1.62 31.74
CA GLU A 218 17.46 2.71 32.72
C GLU A 218 16.03 3.19 32.92
N ASP A 219 15.23 3.22 31.83
CA ASP A 219 13.85 3.69 31.87
C ASP A 219 13.00 3.06 30.76
N LYS A 220 11.69 3.06 30.99
CA LYS A 220 10.67 2.72 30.00
C LYS A 220 9.53 3.70 30.13
N ARG A 221 9.29 4.50 29.09
CA ARG A 221 8.21 5.49 29.05
C ARG A 221 7.21 5.19 27.94
N PRO A 222 5.93 5.60 28.05
CA PRO A 222 5.02 5.62 26.91
C PRO A 222 5.64 6.43 25.76
N THR A 223 5.40 5.98 24.53
CA THR A 223 5.89 6.69 23.34
C THR A 223 5.38 8.14 23.35
N LEU A 224 6.27 9.06 22.98
CA LEU A 224 5.90 10.46 22.82
C LEU A 224 5.10 10.71 21.54
N GLY A 225 4.95 9.68 20.69
CA GLY A 225 4.31 9.76 19.40
C GLY A 225 5.19 10.41 18.34
N GLU A 226 4.57 10.96 17.32
CA GLU A 226 5.20 11.72 16.24
C GLU A 226 4.96 13.22 16.44
N VAL A 227 5.99 14.03 16.21
CA VAL A 227 5.90 15.49 16.24
C VAL A 227 6.45 16.08 14.95
N THR A 228 5.76 17.10 14.45
CA THR A 228 6.24 17.95 13.36
C THR A 228 6.42 19.36 13.89
N VAL A 229 7.62 19.93 13.67
CA VAL A 229 7.95 21.29 14.10
C VAL A 229 8.60 22.07 12.96
N GLU A 230 8.44 23.39 13.01
CA GLU A 230 9.33 24.32 12.32
C GLU A 230 10.43 24.76 13.29
N HIS A 231 11.64 24.99 12.80
CA HIS A 231 12.73 25.50 13.62
C HIS A 231 13.50 26.68 12.99
N ILE A 232 14.13 27.48 13.85
CA ILE A 232 15.18 28.43 13.48
C ILE A 232 16.42 28.01 14.24
N MET A 233 17.52 27.73 13.54
CA MET A 233 18.79 27.32 14.14
C MET A 233 19.88 28.36 13.86
N ILE A 234 20.66 28.71 14.88
CA ILE A 234 21.93 29.44 14.75
C ILE A 234 23.05 28.54 15.29
N MET A 235 24.00 28.16 14.45
CA MET A 235 25.07 27.20 14.78
C MET A 235 25.99 27.72 15.89
N ASN A 236 26.54 26.81 16.69
CA ASN A 236 27.54 27.18 17.70
C ASN A 236 28.84 27.70 17.05
N ASN A 237 29.25 27.10 15.93
CA ASN A 237 30.49 27.45 15.23
C ASN A 237 30.20 28.47 14.13
N GLN A 238 30.22 29.75 14.51
CA GLN A 238 30.07 30.86 13.58
C GLN A 238 31.35 31.08 12.77
N LYS A 239 31.23 31.33 11.47
CA LYS A 239 32.36 31.74 10.62
C LYS A 239 32.85 33.16 10.95
N ASP A 240 31.97 33.96 11.55
CA ASP A 240 32.24 35.31 12.01
C ASP A 240 32.35 35.31 13.55
N SER A 241 33.53 35.63 14.07
CA SER A 241 33.80 35.65 15.52
C SER A 241 33.03 36.73 16.29
N LEU A 242 32.36 37.66 15.59
CA LEU A 242 31.64 38.79 16.19
C LEU A 242 30.16 38.50 16.48
N VAL A 243 29.61 37.39 15.98
CA VAL A 243 28.20 37.02 16.18
C VAL A 243 28.10 36.02 17.33
N ASN A 244 27.50 36.43 18.44
CA ASN A 244 27.13 35.51 19.52
C ASN A 244 25.80 34.81 19.17
N PRO A 245 25.78 33.47 18.96
CA PRO A 245 24.58 32.72 18.60
C PRO A 245 23.40 32.90 19.57
N GLU A 246 23.69 33.00 20.87
CA GLU A 246 22.68 33.20 21.91
C GLU A 246 22.03 34.58 21.79
N VAL A 247 22.83 35.63 21.57
CA VAL A 247 22.31 36.97 21.37
C VAL A 247 21.43 37.01 20.12
N ARG A 248 21.91 36.40 19.03
CA ARG A 248 21.21 36.40 17.75
C ARG A 248 19.87 35.67 17.81
N ILE A 249 19.81 34.49 18.42
CA ILE A 249 18.55 33.76 18.54
C ILE A 249 17.55 34.52 19.42
N ASN A 250 18.02 35.22 20.46
CA ASN A 250 17.16 36.02 21.34
C ASN A 250 16.59 37.25 20.62
N GLU A 251 17.33 37.87 19.69
CA GLU A 251 16.80 38.93 18.82
C GLU A 251 15.69 38.41 17.91
N ILE A 252 15.89 37.25 17.30
CA ILE A 252 14.88 36.60 16.43
C ILE A 252 13.64 36.27 17.26
N TYR A 253 13.80 35.75 18.49
CA TYR A 253 12.69 35.48 19.38
C TYR A 253 11.88 36.74 19.74
N LYS A 254 12.55 37.88 19.97
CA LYS A 254 11.86 39.17 20.18
C LYS A 254 11.02 39.56 18.97
N LYS A 255 11.53 39.39 17.75
CA LYS A 255 10.79 39.66 16.50
C LYS A 255 9.56 38.78 16.36
N ILE A 256 9.68 37.49 16.67
CA ILE A 256 8.54 36.55 16.71
C ILE A 256 7.48 37.07 17.70
N ASN A 257 7.87 37.45 18.92
CA ASN A 257 6.95 37.98 19.93
C ASN A 257 6.32 39.33 19.56
N GLN A 258 6.92 40.07 18.62
CA GLN A 258 6.37 41.30 18.05
C GLN A 258 5.38 41.05 16.89
N GLY A 259 5.15 39.78 16.52
CA GLY A 259 4.20 39.38 15.48
C GLY A 259 4.83 39.17 14.10
N GLU A 260 6.16 39.19 13.96
CA GLU A 260 6.81 38.78 12.70
C GLU A 260 6.57 37.29 12.44
N ASN A 261 6.31 36.95 11.17
CA ASN A 261 5.99 35.59 10.76
C ASN A 261 7.20 34.64 10.92
N PHE A 262 6.99 33.51 11.61
CA PHE A 262 8.04 32.53 11.92
C PHE A 262 8.72 31.97 10.66
N GLU A 263 7.94 31.59 9.65
CA GLU A 263 8.49 30.98 8.42
C GLU A 263 9.40 31.98 7.67
N SER A 264 9.06 33.26 7.67
CA SER A 264 9.85 34.33 7.07
C SER A 264 11.18 34.52 7.79
N LEU A 265 11.15 34.52 9.14
CA LEU A 265 12.36 34.59 9.96
C LEU A 265 13.24 33.34 9.82
N ALA A 266 12.64 32.17 9.68
CA ALA A 266 13.35 30.92 9.41
C ALA A 266 14.06 30.95 8.06
N LYS A 267 13.38 31.40 7.00
CA LYS A 267 13.98 31.57 5.66
C LYS A 267 15.15 32.56 5.67
N GLN A 268 15.01 33.65 6.42
CA GLN A 268 15.99 34.72 6.43
C GLN A 268 17.21 34.44 7.31
N PHE A 269 17.00 33.80 8.47
CA PHE A 269 18.00 33.72 9.53
C PHE A 269 18.38 32.32 9.98
N SER A 270 17.63 31.28 9.61
CA SER A 270 18.01 29.91 9.98
C SER A 270 19.25 29.47 9.20
N GLU A 271 20.20 28.87 9.90
CA GLU A 271 21.43 28.34 9.36
C GLU A 271 21.32 26.85 9.02
N ASP A 272 20.21 26.19 9.39
CA ASP A 272 19.89 24.87 8.86
C ASP A 272 19.36 24.97 7.42
N LYS A 273 20.26 24.75 6.46
CA LYS A 273 19.95 24.78 5.02
C LYS A 273 19.02 23.66 4.56
N SER A 274 18.82 22.60 5.35
CA SER A 274 17.90 21.52 4.99
C SER A 274 16.42 21.90 5.19
N SER A 275 16.16 22.89 6.05
CA SER A 275 14.81 23.30 6.45
C SER A 275 14.50 24.78 6.19
N SER A 276 15.51 25.67 6.15
CA SER A 276 15.32 27.14 6.06
C SER A 276 14.39 27.55 4.92
N ASP A 277 14.60 27.02 3.71
CA ASP A 277 13.84 27.40 2.52
C ASP A 277 12.36 26.96 2.59
N LYS A 278 12.06 25.97 3.44
CA LYS A 278 10.72 25.47 3.76
C LYS A 278 10.13 26.15 5.00
N GLY A 279 10.66 27.32 5.39
CA GLY A 279 10.20 28.02 6.60
C GLY A 279 10.65 27.35 7.90
N GLY A 280 11.70 26.55 7.86
CA GLY A 280 12.21 25.80 9.02
C GLY A 280 11.50 24.46 9.26
N LEU A 281 10.58 24.05 8.38
CA LEU A 281 9.81 22.81 8.55
C LEU A 281 10.71 21.58 8.51
N LEU A 282 10.69 20.80 9.58
CA LEU A 282 11.38 19.52 9.67
C LEU A 282 10.48 18.37 9.24
N THR A 283 11.08 17.29 8.73
CA THR A 283 10.39 16.01 8.54
C THR A 283 9.85 15.52 9.90
N PRO A 284 8.62 14.95 9.96
CA PRO A 284 8.09 14.39 11.20
C PRO A 284 9.05 13.40 11.85
N PHE A 285 9.14 13.42 13.18
CA PHE A 285 10.02 12.54 13.93
C PHE A 285 9.39 12.04 15.22
N THR A 286 9.89 10.90 15.69
CA THR A 286 9.48 10.23 16.93
C THR A 286 10.54 10.35 18.02
N GLY A 287 10.19 10.00 19.25
CA GLY A 287 11.13 9.95 20.36
C GLY A 287 12.31 9.00 20.10
N GLY A 288 13.54 9.45 20.39
CA GLY A 288 14.77 8.68 20.14
C GLY A 288 15.25 8.68 18.68
N GLN A 289 14.57 9.40 17.78
CA GLN A 289 14.96 9.48 16.38
C GLN A 289 16.09 10.49 16.15
N LEU A 290 16.10 11.60 16.90
CA LEU A 290 17.08 12.67 16.78
C LEU A 290 18.28 12.43 17.70
N SER A 291 19.46 12.90 17.27
CA SER A 291 20.69 12.84 18.07
C SER A 291 20.73 13.86 19.21
N SER A 292 19.97 14.96 19.13
CA SER A 292 19.88 15.95 20.22
C SER A 292 18.68 15.66 21.11
N GLN A 293 18.99 15.23 22.33
CA GLN A 293 17.98 14.98 23.37
C GLN A 293 17.32 16.28 23.85
N GLU A 294 18.06 17.38 23.87
CA GLU A 294 17.56 18.71 24.24
C GLU A 294 16.52 19.21 23.24
N PHE A 295 16.79 19.06 21.95
CA PHE A 295 15.85 19.43 20.90
C PHE A 295 14.57 18.61 20.98
N GLU A 296 14.70 17.28 21.09
CA GLU A 296 13.57 16.38 21.26
C GLU A 296 12.73 16.76 22.49
N LYS A 297 13.39 16.97 23.65
CA LYS A 297 12.72 17.34 24.90
C LYS A 297 11.87 18.60 24.74
N VAL A 298 12.39 19.64 24.08
CA VAL A 298 11.63 20.87 23.88
C VAL A 298 10.50 20.65 22.87
N ALA A 299 10.73 19.95 21.76
CA ALA A 299 9.71 19.65 20.76
C ALA A 299 8.50 18.92 21.34
N PHE A 300 8.75 17.85 22.11
CA PHE A 300 7.68 17.11 22.76
C PHE A 300 7.10 17.79 24.01
N SER A 301 7.72 18.86 24.52
CA SER A 301 7.14 19.66 25.61
C SER A 301 6.03 20.60 25.15
N LEU A 302 6.03 21.00 23.87
CA LEU A 302 4.99 21.83 23.28
C LEU A 302 3.67 21.04 23.20
N LYS A 303 2.56 21.73 23.44
CA LYS A 303 1.21 21.17 23.57
C LYS A 303 0.27 21.69 22.50
N GLU A 304 0.28 23.00 22.27
CA GLU A 304 -0.71 23.66 21.40
C GLU A 304 -0.16 23.86 19.99
N LYS A 305 -0.98 23.62 18.96
CA LYS A 305 -0.57 23.90 17.58
C LYS A 305 -0.24 25.39 17.43
N GLY A 306 0.95 25.67 16.89
CA GLY A 306 1.49 27.02 16.75
C GLY A 306 2.23 27.54 17.99
N GLU A 307 2.30 26.78 19.08
CA GLU A 307 3.10 27.14 20.25
C GLU A 307 4.59 27.26 19.88
N ILE A 308 5.26 28.28 20.40
CA ILE A 308 6.67 28.59 20.09
C ILE A 308 7.49 28.47 21.37
N SER A 309 8.61 27.73 21.30
CA SER A 309 9.52 27.56 22.43
C SER A 309 10.26 28.85 22.76
N LYS A 310 10.76 28.96 23.99
CA LYS A 310 11.86 29.90 24.29
C LYS A 310 13.14 29.44 23.55
N PRO A 311 14.12 30.33 23.31
CA PRO A 311 15.41 29.93 22.79
C PRO A 311 16.09 28.91 23.73
N PHE A 312 16.66 27.86 23.16
CA PHE A 312 17.38 26.83 23.90
C PHE A 312 18.60 26.34 23.12
N LYS A 313 19.58 25.78 23.84
CA LYS A 313 20.85 25.31 23.27
C LYS A 313 20.84 23.79 23.08
N SER A 314 21.40 23.34 21.96
CA SER A 314 21.74 21.94 21.66
C SER A 314 23.22 21.82 21.32
N ASN A 315 23.66 20.58 21.02
CA ASN A 315 25.00 20.31 20.50
C ASN A 315 25.29 21.00 19.16
N TYR A 316 24.27 21.31 18.36
CA TYR A 316 24.41 21.91 17.03
C TYR A 316 24.35 23.44 17.04
N GLY A 317 23.68 24.03 18.02
CA GLY A 317 23.47 25.47 18.06
C GLY A 317 22.37 25.89 19.01
N TRP A 318 21.89 27.11 18.80
CA TRP A 318 20.70 27.65 19.45
C TRP A 318 19.48 27.51 18.56
N HIS A 319 18.34 27.21 19.17
CA HIS A 319 17.11 26.89 18.46
C HIS A 319 15.92 27.64 19.05
N ILE A 320 14.98 27.96 18.17
CA ILE A 320 13.58 28.22 18.50
C ILE A 320 12.76 27.25 17.66
N ILE A 321 11.75 26.62 18.24
CA ILE A 321 10.87 25.71 17.52
C ILE A 321 9.41 26.15 17.64
N LYS A 322 8.61 25.84 16.63
CA LYS A 322 7.16 26.06 16.58
C LYS A 322 6.45 24.75 16.29
N LEU A 323 5.44 24.42 17.08
CA LEU A 323 4.70 23.16 16.92
C LEU A 323 3.74 23.23 15.72
N ILE A 324 3.81 22.25 14.82
CA ILE A 324 2.92 22.14 13.64
C ILE A 324 1.86 21.05 13.84
N SER A 325 2.30 19.86 14.26
CA SER A 325 1.42 18.76 14.64
C SER A 325 2.09 17.88 15.68
N LYS A 326 1.26 17.20 16.46
CA LYS A 326 1.68 16.20 17.43
C LYS A 326 0.63 15.11 17.45
N GLU A 327 1.05 13.89 17.15
CA GLU A 327 0.17 12.73 17.06
C GLU A 327 0.70 11.64 17.98
N GLY A 328 -0.20 10.99 18.73
CA GLY A 328 0.16 9.79 19.49
C GLY A 328 0.37 8.58 18.60
N LEU A 329 0.58 7.41 19.21
CA LEU A 329 0.51 6.15 18.47
C LEU A 329 -0.90 5.97 17.89
N GLN A 330 -0.99 5.90 16.56
CA GLN A 330 -2.24 5.64 15.86
C GLN A 330 -2.72 4.20 16.14
N PRO A 331 -4.04 3.94 16.17
CA PRO A 331 -4.58 2.59 16.31
C PRO A 331 -3.99 1.63 15.27
N ILE A 332 -3.74 0.38 15.69
CA ILE A 332 -3.13 -0.64 14.83
C ILE A 332 -3.89 -0.81 13.52
N GLU A 333 -5.21 -0.64 13.50
CA GLU A 333 -6.05 -0.75 12.31
C GLU A 333 -5.66 0.28 11.23
N LYS A 334 -5.18 1.47 11.63
CA LYS A 334 -4.75 2.52 10.70
C LYS A 334 -3.32 2.30 10.19
N ILE A 335 -2.46 1.68 11.01
CA ILE A 335 -1.02 1.54 10.71
C ILE A 335 -0.56 0.09 10.47
N LYS A 336 -1.47 -0.90 10.46
CA LYS A 336 -1.14 -2.34 10.31
C LYS A 336 -0.25 -2.59 9.10
N ASN A 337 -0.63 -2.02 7.94
CA ASN A 337 0.12 -2.19 6.70
C ASN A 337 1.52 -1.54 6.77
N GLU A 338 1.68 -0.42 7.47
CA GLU A 338 2.98 0.21 7.66
C GLU A 338 3.88 -0.67 8.55
N VAL A 339 3.34 -1.12 9.68
CA VAL A 339 4.05 -1.99 10.63
C VAL A 339 4.43 -3.31 9.96
N GLU A 340 3.51 -3.95 9.22
CA GLU A 340 3.77 -5.16 8.46
C GLU A 340 4.91 -4.96 7.45
N ASN A 341 4.91 -3.85 6.70
CA ASN A 341 5.98 -3.55 5.76
C ASN A 341 7.33 -3.36 6.45
N ARG A 342 7.36 -2.77 7.64
CA ARG A 342 8.59 -2.63 8.44
C ARG A 342 9.07 -3.99 8.96
N VAL A 343 8.16 -4.83 9.46
CA VAL A 343 8.43 -6.22 9.91
C VAL A 343 9.02 -7.05 8.76
N LYS A 344 8.44 -6.98 7.57
CA LYS A 344 8.90 -7.72 6.37
C LYS A 344 10.26 -7.26 5.83
N ARG A 345 10.72 -6.05 6.20
CA ARG A 345 12.00 -5.49 5.75
C ARG A 345 13.12 -5.58 6.78
N ASP A 346 12.77 -5.72 8.06
CA ASP A 346 13.73 -5.85 9.16
C ASP A 346 14.27 -7.30 9.26
N SER A 347 15.36 -7.46 10.02
CA SER A 347 15.99 -8.71 10.43
C SER A 347 15.03 -9.78 10.95
N ARG A 348 13.87 -9.42 11.51
CA ARG A 348 12.82 -10.35 11.96
C ARG A 348 12.08 -11.06 10.81
N SER A 349 12.19 -10.58 9.58
CA SER A 349 11.59 -11.21 8.39
C SER A 349 12.13 -12.61 8.12
N SER A 350 13.36 -12.92 8.56
CA SER A 350 13.91 -14.28 8.48
C SER A 350 13.03 -15.28 9.24
N LEU A 351 12.46 -14.91 10.39
CA LEU A 351 11.58 -15.77 11.16
C LEU A 351 10.28 -16.10 10.40
N ILE A 352 9.76 -15.16 9.60
CA ILE A 352 8.58 -15.37 8.76
C ILE A 352 8.92 -16.38 7.65
N ASN A 353 10.06 -16.19 6.99
CA ASN A 353 10.51 -17.06 5.90
C ASN A 353 10.83 -18.46 6.43
N ASP A 354 11.58 -18.58 7.53
CA ASP A 354 11.92 -19.86 8.17
C ASP A 354 10.67 -20.63 8.60
N ALA A 355 9.67 -19.93 9.16
CA ALA A 355 8.41 -20.55 9.57
C ALA A 355 7.62 -21.06 8.36
N LEU A 356 7.49 -20.25 7.31
CA LEU A 356 6.81 -20.65 6.08
C LEU A 356 7.56 -21.80 5.40
N ALA A 357 8.88 -21.70 5.24
CA ALA A 357 9.69 -22.74 4.63
C ALA A 357 9.62 -24.05 5.43
N SER A 358 9.62 -23.99 6.77
CA SER A 358 9.45 -25.17 7.63
C SER A 358 8.08 -25.81 7.48
N LYS A 359 7.02 -25.01 7.37
CA LYS A 359 5.66 -25.48 7.10
C LYS A 359 5.57 -26.16 5.74
N LEU A 360 6.12 -25.52 4.71
CA LEU A 360 6.13 -26.02 3.34
C LEU A 360 7.02 -27.26 3.18
N LYS A 361 8.16 -27.33 3.87
CA LYS A 361 9.04 -28.50 3.94
C LYS A 361 8.26 -29.74 4.37
N LYS A 362 7.40 -29.60 5.40
CA LYS A 362 6.48 -30.66 5.86
C LYS A 362 5.38 -30.94 4.84
N GLN A 363 4.75 -29.89 4.29
CA GLN A 363 3.67 -30.03 3.30
C GLN A 363 4.12 -30.79 2.04
N TYR A 364 5.35 -30.57 1.59
CA TYR A 364 5.91 -31.18 0.39
C TYR A 364 6.78 -32.43 0.66
N ASP A 365 6.82 -32.94 1.89
CA ASP A 365 7.66 -34.08 2.34
C ASP A 365 9.13 -33.98 1.89
N VAL A 366 9.73 -32.79 2.04
CA VAL A 366 11.11 -32.53 1.61
C VAL A 366 12.09 -33.07 2.64
N LYS A 367 12.98 -33.96 2.21
CA LYS A 367 13.95 -34.66 3.07
C LYS A 367 15.36 -34.11 2.88
N ASP A 368 16.11 -34.09 3.97
CA ASP A 368 17.52 -33.71 3.96
C ASP A 368 18.39 -34.86 3.45
N ASN A 369 19.45 -34.50 2.73
CA ASN A 369 20.39 -35.44 2.14
C ASN A 369 21.78 -35.27 2.77
N GLU A 370 21.99 -35.92 3.92
CA GLU A 370 23.26 -35.89 4.66
C GLU A 370 24.46 -36.36 3.80
N LYS A 371 24.24 -37.31 2.88
CA LYS A 371 25.28 -37.77 1.96
C LYS A 371 25.74 -36.67 1.00
N ALA A 372 24.81 -35.80 0.58
CA ALA A 372 25.15 -34.64 -0.22
C ALA A 372 26.01 -33.64 0.57
N LEU A 373 25.69 -33.38 1.84
CA LEU A 373 26.49 -32.47 2.66
C LEU A 373 27.95 -32.93 2.76
N ILE A 374 28.16 -34.22 3.06
CA ILE A 374 29.50 -34.82 3.12
C ILE A 374 30.23 -34.71 1.77
N TYR A 375 29.50 -34.96 0.68
CA TYR A 375 30.05 -34.83 -0.67
C TYR A 375 30.50 -33.40 -0.98
N PHE A 376 29.65 -32.40 -0.72
CA PHE A 376 29.96 -31.00 -1.00
C PHE A 376 31.07 -30.44 -0.12
N GLU A 377 31.17 -30.91 1.13
CA GLU A 377 32.29 -30.59 2.01
C GLU A 377 33.62 -31.10 1.43
N SER A 378 33.62 -32.30 0.83
CA SER A 378 34.84 -32.91 0.28
C SER A 378 35.39 -32.23 -0.99
N ILE A 379 34.56 -31.46 -1.71
CA ILE A 379 34.95 -30.81 -2.96
C ILE A 379 35.22 -29.30 -2.82
N LEU A 380 34.93 -28.73 -1.66
CA LEU A 380 35.33 -27.36 -1.31
C LEU A 380 36.84 -27.30 -1.06
N THR A 381 37.47 -26.22 -1.52
CA THR A 381 38.92 -26.00 -1.36
C THR A 381 39.17 -24.60 -0.83
N PRO A 382 40.38 -24.32 -0.29
CA PRO A 382 40.71 -22.99 0.22
C PRO A 382 40.53 -21.84 -0.79
N SER A 383 40.51 -22.13 -2.09
CA SER A 383 40.23 -21.11 -3.12
C SER A 383 38.81 -20.51 -3.01
N TYR A 384 37.90 -21.17 -2.29
CA TYR A 384 36.56 -20.63 -2.01
C TYR A 384 36.63 -19.29 -1.24
N PHE A 385 37.57 -19.18 -0.29
CA PHE A 385 37.79 -17.96 0.50
C PHE A 385 38.48 -16.85 -0.30
N SER A 386 39.05 -17.16 -1.47
CA SER A 386 39.68 -16.19 -2.38
C SER A 386 38.87 -15.93 -3.65
N ARG A 387 37.59 -16.35 -3.68
CA ARG A 387 36.68 -16.23 -4.83
C ARG A 387 37.13 -16.99 -6.08
N GLY A 388 38.00 -17.97 -5.91
CA GLY A 388 38.60 -18.77 -6.99
C GLY A 388 38.09 -20.19 -7.05
N TRP A 389 37.04 -20.55 -6.31
CA TRP A 389 36.44 -21.88 -6.42
C TRP A 389 35.54 -21.95 -7.65
N ILE A 390 35.75 -23.00 -8.44
CA ILE A 390 34.94 -23.34 -9.62
C ILE A 390 34.38 -24.73 -9.41
N VAL A 391 33.20 -25.00 -9.99
CA VAL A 391 32.58 -26.33 -9.93
C VAL A 391 33.53 -27.35 -10.60
N PRO A 392 33.95 -28.42 -9.89
CA PRO A 392 34.83 -29.43 -10.47
C PRO A 392 34.17 -30.16 -11.64
N SER A 393 34.97 -30.51 -12.66
CA SER A 393 34.47 -31.23 -13.85
C SER A 393 33.98 -32.65 -13.55
N ASN A 394 34.45 -33.25 -12.44
CA ASN A 394 34.03 -34.56 -11.95
C ASN A 394 32.86 -34.48 -10.95
N VAL A 395 32.15 -33.36 -10.88
CA VAL A 395 30.97 -33.26 -10.02
C VAL A 395 29.92 -34.31 -10.42
N GLU A 396 29.28 -34.94 -9.46
CA GLU A 396 28.22 -35.93 -9.70
C GLU A 396 26.90 -35.24 -10.08
N ALA A 397 26.94 -34.41 -11.13
CA ALA A 397 25.96 -33.40 -11.50
C ALA A 397 24.50 -33.87 -11.44
N ASN A 398 24.23 -35.08 -11.92
CA ASN A 398 22.88 -35.62 -12.08
C ASN A 398 22.34 -36.33 -10.82
N LYS A 399 23.09 -36.36 -9.71
CA LYS A 399 22.56 -36.92 -8.46
C LYS A 399 21.52 -35.99 -7.86
N GLU A 400 20.45 -36.60 -7.34
CA GLU A 400 19.40 -35.89 -6.62
C GLU A 400 19.93 -35.34 -5.30
N LEU A 401 19.75 -34.03 -5.10
CA LEU A 401 20.00 -33.34 -3.86
C LEU A 401 18.81 -33.46 -2.91
N PHE A 402 17.64 -33.05 -3.37
CA PHE A 402 16.33 -33.23 -2.72
C PHE A 402 15.21 -33.00 -3.72
N LYS A 403 13.97 -33.33 -3.34
CA LYS A 403 12.77 -33.13 -4.15
C LYS A 403 11.76 -32.23 -3.43
N VAL A 404 11.12 -31.34 -4.18
CA VAL A 404 10.03 -30.47 -3.74
C VAL A 404 8.88 -30.63 -4.73
N GLY A 405 7.81 -31.31 -4.32
CA GLY A 405 6.67 -31.62 -5.20
C GLY A 405 7.11 -32.33 -6.48
N SER A 406 6.89 -31.72 -7.64
CA SER A 406 7.33 -32.23 -8.95
C SER A 406 8.76 -31.85 -9.34
N LYS A 407 9.43 -30.96 -8.59
CA LYS A 407 10.77 -30.44 -8.89
C LYS A 407 11.83 -31.28 -8.20
N THR A 408 12.73 -31.87 -8.99
CA THR A 408 13.96 -32.50 -8.49
C THR A 408 15.10 -31.50 -8.55
N VAL A 409 15.78 -31.29 -7.43
CA VAL A 409 16.97 -30.45 -7.34
C VAL A 409 18.19 -31.35 -7.43
N LEU A 410 19.17 -30.98 -8.25
CA LEU A 410 20.35 -31.79 -8.53
C LEU A 410 21.59 -31.25 -7.83
N TYR A 411 22.63 -32.08 -7.75
CA TYR A 411 23.94 -31.67 -7.26
C TYR A 411 24.53 -30.53 -8.08
N SER A 412 24.30 -30.52 -9.40
CA SER A 412 24.73 -29.40 -10.26
C SER A 412 24.14 -28.05 -9.80
N ASP A 413 22.88 -28.05 -9.36
CA ASP A 413 22.20 -26.80 -8.99
C ASP A 413 22.81 -26.20 -7.73
N PHE A 414 23.12 -27.05 -6.73
CA PHE A 414 23.77 -26.60 -5.51
C PHE A 414 25.26 -26.29 -5.69
N ALA A 415 25.97 -27.02 -6.57
CA ALA A 415 27.34 -26.66 -6.92
C ALA A 415 27.41 -25.25 -7.54
N ASN A 416 26.48 -24.93 -8.44
CA ASN A 416 26.36 -23.60 -9.03
C ASN A 416 25.98 -22.54 -7.99
N HIS A 417 25.08 -22.87 -7.06
CA HIS A 417 24.76 -22.00 -5.92
C HIS A 417 26.00 -21.67 -5.09
N LEU A 418 26.79 -22.68 -4.67
CA LEU A 418 28.04 -22.48 -3.93
C LEU A 418 29.02 -21.58 -4.69
N ALA A 419 29.19 -21.79 -6.00
CA ALA A 419 30.03 -20.93 -6.83
C ALA A 419 29.55 -19.48 -6.84
N ALA A 420 28.23 -19.25 -6.87
CA ALA A 420 27.64 -17.92 -6.87
C ALA A 420 27.76 -17.21 -5.51
N VAL A 421 27.64 -17.94 -4.39
CA VAL A 421 27.63 -17.35 -3.04
C VAL A 421 29.02 -17.20 -2.41
N GLN A 422 30.10 -17.74 -3.00
CA GLN A 422 31.45 -17.70 -2.43
C GLN A 422 31.95 -16.28 -2.07
N LYS A 423 31.45 -15.24 -2.75
CA LYS A 423 31.76 -13.84 -2.42
C LYS A 423 31.40 -13.49 -0.96
N ALA A 424 30.35 -14.07 -0.40
CA ALA A 424 29.93 -13.86 0.98
C ALA A 424 30.90 -14.46 2.02
N TYR A 425 31.85 -15.27 1.56
CA TYR A 425 32.84 -15.99 2.37
C TYR A 425 34.27 -15.49 2.15
N PHE A 426 34.45 -14.41 1.37
CA PHE A 426 35.78 -13.85 1.12
C PHE A 426 36.51 -13.51 2.42
N GLU A 427 37.75 -13.97 2.54
CA GLU A 427 38.64 -13.77 3.72
C GLU A 427 38.09 -14.28 5.06
N LYS A 428 37.00 -15.06 5.06
CA LYS A 428 36.45 -15.63 6.29
C LYS A 428 37.22 -16.87 6.72
N GLN A 429 37.31 -17.08 8.03
CA GLN A 429 37.79 -18.33 8.61
C GLN A 429 36.59 -19.15 9.09
N MET A 430 36.18 -20.14 8.29
CA MET A 430 35.04 -21.00 8.60
C MET A 430 35.33 -22.44 8.16
N ALA A 431 34.81 -23.43 8.88
CA ALA A 431 34.88 -24.82 8.44
C ALA A 431 33.97 -25.03 7.22
N PHE A 432 34.40 -25.84 6.25
CA PHE A 432 33.57 -26.15 5.08
C PHE A 432 32.24 -26.81 5.44
N SER A 433 32.21 -27.67 6.46
CA SER A 433 30.97 -28.24 7.00
C SER A 433 29.93 -27.19 7.40
N ASP A 434 30.37 -26.06 7.96
CA ASP A 434 29.49 -24.97 8.37
C ASP A 434 28.95 -24.18 7.19
N ILE A 435 29.82 -23.90 6.22
CA ILE A 435 29.43 -23.26 4.96
C ILE A 435 28.39 -24.14 4.27
N ILE A 436 28.67 -25.43 4.12
CA ILE A 436 27.77 -26.37 3.44
C ILE A 436 26.44 -26.50 4.17
N ARG A 437 26.42 -26.65 5.50
CA ARG A 437 25.17 -26.74 6.26
C ARG A 437 24.34 -25.46 6.15
N LYS A 438 24.99 -24.30 6.26
CA LYS A 438 24.33 -22.99 6.15
C LYS A 438 23.77 -22.76 4.75
N GLU A 439 24.57 -23.00 3.72
CA GLU A 439 24.18 -22.81 2.33
C GLU A 439 23.14 -23.83 1.90
N TYR A 440 23.24 -25.10 2.34
CA TYR A 440 22.23 -26.11 2.05
C TYR A 440 20.88 -25.75 2.64
N LYS A 441 20.84 -25.34 3.92
CA LYS A 441 19.60 -24.88 4.57
C LYS A 441 18.99 -23.71 3.79
N SER A 442 19.79 -22.66 3.57
CA SER A 442 19.34 -21.44 2.90
C SER A 442 18.86 -21.71 1.47
N TYR A 443 19.58 -22.58 0.74
CA TYR A 443 19.24 -22.97 -0.63
C TYR A 443 17.96 -23.83 -0.67
N GLN A 444 17.81 -24.78 0.24
CA GLN A 444 16.60 -25.61 0.34
C GLN A 444 15.37 -24.76 0.64
N GLU A 445 15.47 -23.83 1.61
CA GLU A 445 14.39 -22.89 1.93
C GLU A 445 14.02 -22.02 0.73
N ALA A 446 15.01 -21.45 0.04
CA ALA A 446 14.78 -20.65 -1.16
C ALA A 446 14.09 -21.44 -2.28
N VAL A 447 14.47 -22.70 -2.51
CA VAL A 447 13.84 -23.55 -3.52
C VAL A 447 12.41 -23.94 -3.13
N ILE A 448 12.16 -24.27 -1.86
CA ILE A 448 10.83 -24.58 -1.35
C ILE A 448 9.88 -23.38 -1.54
N LEU A 449 10.33 -22.19 -1.15
CA LEU A 449 9.54 -20.96 -1.30
C LEU A 449 9.28 -20.64 -2.77
N ALA A 450 10.30 -20.72 -3.63
CA ALA A 450 10.14 -20.48 -5.06
C ALA A 450 9.16 -21.47 -5.71
N TYR A 451 9.27 -22.77 -5.38
CA TYR A 451 8.33 -23.78 -5.87
C TYR A 451 6.91 -23.48 -5.41
N HIS A 452 6.71 -23.12 -4.13
CA HIS A 452 5.39 -22.78 -3.62
C HIS A 452 4.81 -21.57 -4.37
N GLU A 453 5.60 -20.50 -4.55
CA GLU A 453 5.21 -19.30 -5.29
C GLU A 453 4.76 -19.63 -6.74
N GLU A 454 5.54 -20.43 -7.45
CA GLU A 454 5.24 -20.87 -8.82
C GLU A 454 3.93 -21.66 -8.91
N ASN A 455 3.62 -22.43 -7.86
CA ASN A 455 2.48 -23.33 -7.78
C ASN A 455 1.28 -22.79 -6.97
N LEU A 456 1.31 -21.53 -6.52
CA LEU A 456 0.23 -20.90 -5.74
C LEU A 456 -1.14 -21.06 -6.41
N GLU A 457 -1.19 -20.97 -7.74
CA GLU A 457 -2.42 -21.17 -8.54
C GLU A 457 -3.04 -22.57 -8.39
N PHE A 458 -2.27 -23.57 -7.96
CA PHE A 458 -2.74 -24.94 -7.79
C PHE A 458 -2.94 -25.34 -6.34
N VAL A 459 -2.37 -24.59 -5.40
CA VAL A 459 -2.40 -24.91 -3.95
C VAL A 459 -3.19 -23.91 -3.12
N ASN A 460 -3.59 -22.78 -3.70
CA ASN A 460 -4.38 -21.75 -3.06
C ASN A 460 -5.55 -21.34 -3.95
N GLU A 461 -6.78 -21.69 -3.53
CA GLU A 461 -7.99 -21.48 -4.33
C GLU A 461 -8.26 -19.99 -4.56
N ASP A 462 -8.19 -19.15 -3.52
CA ASP A 462 -8.43 -17.71 -3.63
C ASP A 462 -7.46 -17.03 -4.60
N PHE A 463 -6.16 -17.36 -4.50
CA PHE A 463 -5.14 -16.89 -5.42
C PHE A 463 -5.45 -17.31 -6.86
N ALA A 464 -5.83 -18.58 -7.07
CA ALA A 464 -6.19 -19.10 -8.38
C ALA A 464 -7.38 -18.35 -8.99
N GLN A 465 -8.39 -18.05 -8.18
CA GLN A 465 -9.59 -17.33 -8.61
C GLN A 465 -9.28 -15.89 -9.03
N ILE A 466 -8.57 -15.13 -8.18
CA ILE A 466 -8.19 -13.74 -8.47
C ILE A 466 -7.30 -13.70 -9.72
N LEU A 467 -6.34 -14.62 -9.82
CA LEU A 467 -5.42 -14.68 -10.95
C LEU A 467 -6.16 -15.04 -12.25
N LYS A 468 -7.14 -15.93 -12.20
CA LYS A 468 -7.99 -16.29 -13.35
C LYS A 468 -8.83 -15.10 -13.82
N GLU A 469 -9.47 -14.37 -12.90
CA GLU A 469 -10.25 -13.19 -13.25
C GLU A 469 -9.39 -12.12 -13.93
N TYR A 470 -8.18 -11.88 -13.43
CA TYR A 470 -7.24 -10.96 -14.07
C TYR A 470 -6.79 -11.44 -15.45
N ARG A 471 -6.47 -12.75 -15.58
CA ARG A 471 -6.11 -13.39 -16.85
C ARG A 471 -7.19 -13.19 -17.91
N ASP A 472 -8.43 -13.47 -17.55
CA ASP A 472 -9.58 -13.38 -18.44
C ASP A 472 -9.92 -11.91 -18.74
N GLY A 473 -9.82 -11.02 -17.76
CA GLY A 473 -10.05 -9.57 -17.94
C GLY A 473 -9.06 -8.93 -18.91
N LEU A 474 -7.78 -9.31 -18.83
CA LEU A 474 -6.75 -8.82 -19.74
C LEU A 474 -7.00 -9.30 -21.18
N LEU A 475 -7.42 -10.57 -21.36
CA LEU A 475 -7.79 -11.10 -22.67
C LEU A 475 -9.01 -10.39 -23.25
N LEU A 476 -10.00 -10.14 -22.40
CA LEU A 476 -11.21 -9.44 -22.80
C LEU A 476 -10.88 -8.01 -23.25
N PHE A 477 -10.02 -7.30 -22.53
CA PHE A 477 -9.59 -5.96 -22.92
C PHE A 477 -8.92 -5.96 -24.31
N ASP A 478 -7.90 -6.80 -24.52
CA ASP A 478 -7.18 -6.87 -25.79
C ASP A 478 -8.11 -7.26 -26.96
N LEU A 479 -9.07 -8.16 -26.70
CA LEU A 479 -10.05 -8.58 -27.68
C LEU A 479 -11.04 -7.46 -28.03
N MET A 480 -11.58 -6.76 -27.02
CA MET A 480 -12.52 -5.66 -27.23
C MET A 480 -11.85 -4.47 -27.92
N GLU A 481 -10.61 -4.16 -27.55
CA GLU A 481 -9.79 -3.16 -28.23
C GLU A 481 -9.67 -3.48 -29.72
N LYS A 482 -9.34 -4.72 -30.05
CA LYS A 482 -9.13 -5.16 -31.42
C LYS A 482 -10.43 -5.25 -32.25
N GLU A 483 -11.42 -5.97 -31.74
CA GLU A 483 -12.60 -6.38 -32.53
C GLU A 483 -13.74 -5.35 -32.47
N VAL A 484 -13.78 -4.48 -31.46
CA VAL A 484 -14.88 -3.52 -31.25
C VAL A 484 -14.40 -2.09 -31.26
N TRP A 485 -13.50 -1.71 -30.35
CA TRP A 485 -13.17 -0.29 -30.14
C TRP A 485 -12.37 0.30 -31.30
N SER A 486 -11.26 -0.34 -31.67
CA SER A 486 -10.47 0.06 -32.83
C SER A 486 -11.26 -0.11 -34.14
N ALA A 487 -12.09 -1.16 -34.25
CA ALA A 487 -12.94 -1.36 -35.43
C ALA A 487 -13.91 -0.18 -35.63
N ALA A 488 -14.60 0.25 -34.58
CA ALA A 488 -15.52 1.39 -34.62
C ALA A 488 -14.84 2.72 -34.95
N ILE A 489 -13.64 2.95 -34.40
CA ILE A 489 -12.88 4.19 -34.62
C ILE A 489 -12.35 4.25 -36.06
N ASN A 490 -11.90 3.12 -36.60
CA ASN A 490 -11.31 3.06 -37.94
C ASN A 490 -12.37 3.06 -39.05
N ASP A 491 -13.60 2.60 -38.76
CA ASP A 491 -14.72 2.61 -39.71
C ASP A 491 -15.49 3.95 -39.71
N SER A 492 -14.83 4.99 -40.22
CA SER A 492 -15.42 6.34 -40.32
C SER A 492 -16.69 6.39 -41.19
N ILE A 493 -16.79 5.53 -42.20
CA ILE A 493 -17.95 5.47 -43.11
C ILE A 493 -19.12 4.82 -42.38
N GLY A 494 -18.92 3.64 -41.80
CA GLY A 494 -19.96 2.93 -41.06
C GLY A 494 -20.46 3.72 -39.84
N LEU A 495 -19.57 4.39 -39.12
CA LEU A 495 -19.95 5.28 -38.02
C LEU A 495 -20.87 6.42 -38.49
N LYS A 496 -20.53 7.05 -39.62
CA LYS A 496 -21.35 8.13 -40.17
C LYS A 496 -22.70 7.62 -40.68
N THR A 497 -22.72 6.50 -41.39
CA THR A 497 -23.97 5.86 -41.85
C THR A 497 -24.85 5.43 -40.67
N TYR A 498 -24.26 4.90 -39.61
CA TYR A 498 -24.97 4.54 -38.39
C TYR A 498 -25.58 5.77 -37.72
N PHE A 499 -24.82 6.87 -37.62
CA PHE A 499 -25.35 8.14 -37.12
C PHE A 499 -26.53 8.65 -37.96
N GLU A 500 -26.40 8.67 -39.28
CA GLU A 500 -27.45 9.16 -40.19
C GLU A 500 -28.74 8.33 -40.06
N LYS A 501 -28.62 7.00 -39.96
CA LYS A 501 -29.76 6.09 -39.76
C LYS A 501 -30.46 6.30 -38.42
N ASN A 502 -29.71 6.70 -37.38
CA ASN A 502 -30.21 6.89 -36.02
C ASN A 502 -30.28 8.38 -35.64
N ALA A 503 -30.33 9.30 -36.62
CA ALA A 503 -30.22 10.74 -36.36
C ALA A 503 -31.27 11.26 -35.36
N SER A 504 -32.44 10.62 -35.30
CA SER A 504 -33.53 10.97 -34.38
C SER A 504 -33.22 10.72 -32.90
N THR A 505 -32.23 9.88 -32.56
CA THR A 505 -31.82 9.63 -31.17
C THR A 505 -30.75 10.61 -30.70
N TYR A 506 -30.14 11.37 -31.61
CA TYR A 506 -29.10 12.36 -31.31
C TYR A 506 -29.68 13.76 -31.36
N VAL A 507 -30.43 14.12 -30.31
CA VAL A 507 -31.07 15.43 -30.20
C VAL A 507 -30.44 16.25 -29.10
N TRP A 508 -30.30 17.55 -29.36
CA TRP A 508 -30.24 18.54 -28.30
C TRP A 508 -31.64 18.70 -27.72
N ASN A 509 -31.78 18.60 -26.41
CA ASN A 509 -32.96 19.13 -25.74
C ASN A 509 -33.00 20.67 -25.88
N THR A 510 -34.08 21.30 -25.43
CA THR A 510 -34.15 22.76 -25.37
C THR A 510 -32.94 23.30 -24.60
N ARG A 511 -32.21 24.23 -25.22
CA ARG A 511 -31.02 24.88 -24.66
C ARG A 511 -31.28 26.35 -24.41
N VAL A 512 -30.62 26.90 -23.42
CA VAL A 512 -30.69 28.33 -23.06
C VAL A 512 -29.27 28.89 -23.01
N ASP A 513 -29.06 30.03 -23.65
CA ASP A 513 -27.85 30.83 -23.48
C ASP A 513 -28.06 31.75 -22.27
N VAL A 514 -27.27 31.53 -21.22
CA VAL A 514 -27.53 32.11 -19.91
C VAL A 514 -26.32 32.72 -19.25
N VAL A 515 -26.59 33.70 -18.39
CA VAL A 515 -25.69 34.16 -17.33
C VAL A 515 -26.37 33.88 -15.99
N ILE A 516 -25.80 32.96 -15.21
CA ILE A 516 -26.30 32.55 -13.90
C ILE A 516 -25.49 33.28 -12.84
N ALA A 517 -26.15 34.12 -12.04
CA ALA A 517 -25.57 34.71 -10.85
C ALA A 517 -25.97 33.91 -9.61
N THR A 518 -25.01 33.55 -8.77
CA THR A 518 -25.23 32.80 -7.54
C THR A 518 -24.69 33.58 -6.34
N ALA A 519 -25.50 33.72 -5.28
CA ALA A 519 -25.08 34.34 -4.02
C ALA A 519 -25.64 33.57 -2.81
N ALA A 520 -24.86 33.52 -1.72
CA ALA A 520 -25.27 32.84 -0.49
C ALA A 520 -26.35 33.62 0.30
N LYS A 521 -26.45 34.95 0.09
CA LYS A 521 -27.38 35.82 0.82
C LYS A 521 -28.42 36.42 -0.12
N GLN A 522 -29.67 36.41 0.33
CA GLN A 522 -30.80 36.97 -0.42
C GLN A 522 -30.58 38.44 -0.80
N LYS A 523 -30.07 39.25 0.14
CA LYS A 523 -29.81 40.69 -0.09
C LYS A 523 -28.80 40.94 -1.22
N ASP A 524 -27.79 40.08 -1.34
CA ASP A 524 -26.75 40.23 -2.36
C ASP A 524 -27.31 39.88 -3.75
N ILE A 525 -28.12 38.80 -3.85
CA ILE A 525 -28.75 38.44 -5.13
C ILE A 525 -29.83 39.45 -5.56
N GLU A 526 -30.54 40.08 -4.62
CA GLU A 526 -31.51 41.14 -4.92
C GLU A 526 -30.83 42.34 -5.57
N LYS A 527 -29.64 42.70 -5.06
CA LYS A 527 -28.81 43.74 -5.65
C LYS A 527 -28.31 43.35 -7.04
N VAL A 528 -27.86 42.10 -7.23
CA VAL A 528 -27.46 41.58 -8.54
C VAL A 528 -28.62 41.67 -9.53
N LYS A 529 -29.82 41.20 -9.17
CA LYS A 529 -31.01 41.29 -10.01
C LYS A 529 -31.32 42.73 -10.45
N ALA A 530 -31.24 43.68 -9.52
CA ALA A 530 -31.48 45.09 -9.81
C ALA A 530 -30.44 45.68 -10.77
N LEU A 531 -29.19 45.22 -10.71
CA LEU A 531 -28.11 45.64 -11.61
C LEU A 531 -28.23 44.98 -12.99
N MET A 532 -28.55 43.68 -13.06
CA MET A 532 -28.78 42.99 -14.34
C MET A 532 -29.98 43.57 -15.09
N ASN A 533 -31.04 43.98 -14.38
CA ASN A 533 -32.19 44.70 -14.98
C ASN A 533 -31.85 46.10 -15.51
N LYS A 534 -30.66 46.64 -15.18
CA LYS A 534 -30.13 47.90 -15.72
C LYS A 534 -29.09 47.63 -16.81
N ASP A 535 -29.09 46.42 -17.38
CA ASP A 535 -28.16 45.97 -18.42
C ASP A 535 -26.68 46.07 -18.04
N LYS A 536 -26.38 46.04 -16.73
CA LYS A 536 -25.00 46.06 -16.24
C LYS A 536 -24.36 44.69 -16.48
N SER A 537 -23.14 44.66 -17.02
CA SER A 537 -22.40 43.43 -17.26
C SER A 537 -22.10 42.70 -15.95
N ASP A 538 -22.01 41.37 -15.99
CA ASP A 538 -21.64 40.58 -14.84
C ASP A 538 -20.20 40.84 -14.37
N GLU A 539 -19.29 41.22 -15.28
CA GLU A 539 -17.95 41.68 -14.91
C GLU A 539 -18.03 42.94 -14.02
N ASP A 540 -18.83 43.94 -14.41
CA ASP A 540 -18.99 45.16 -13.62
C ASP A 540 -19.75 44.92 -12.31
N ILE A 541 -20.72 43.98 -12.30
CA ILE A 541 -21.43 43.60 -11.07
C ILE A 541 -20.49 42.85 -10.13
N SER A 542 -19.65 41.96 -10.64
CA SER A 542 -18.65 41.23 -9.87
C SER A 542 -17.65 42.21 -9.24
N GLN A 543 -17.14 43.19 -9.99
CA GLN A 543 -16.26 44.23 -9.47
C GLN A 543 -16.92 45.13 -8.42
N GLU A 544 -18.22 45.41 -8.55
CA GLU A 544 -18.94 46.24 -7.57
C GLU A 544 -19.22 45.49 -6.25
N LEU A 545 -19.46 44.18 -6.32
CA LEU A 545 -19.96 43.41 -5.18
C LEU A 545 -18.89 42.58 -4.47
N ASN A 546 -17.88 42.11 -5.20
CA ASN A 546 -16.79 41.29 -4.67
C ASN A 546 -15.57 42.16 -4.28
N SER A 547 -14.73 41.64 -3.40
CA SER A 547 -13.44 42.24 -3.02
C SER A 547 -12.41 41.15 -2.72
N ASP A 548 -11.14 41.54 -2.56
CA ASP A 548 -10.02 40.62 -2.28
C ASP A 548 -10.24 39.71 -1.06
N LYS A 549 -11.15 40.07 -0.15
CA LYS A 549 -11.46 39.30 1.07
C LYS A 549 -12.86 38.70 1.08
N ILE A 550 -13.76 39.10 0.18
CA ILE A 550 -15.17 38.72 0.23
C ILE A 550 -15.71 38.48 -1.18
N GLN A 551 -16.09 37.24 -1.46
CA GLN A 551 -16.83 36.84 -2.65
C GLN A 551 -18.34 36.80 -2.31
N LYS A 552 -19.11 37.76 -2.82
CA LYS A 552 -20.57 37.84 -2.61
C LYS A 552 -21.39 37.19 -3.72
N VAL A 553 -20.90 37.23 -4.96
CA VAL A 553 -21.58 36.67 -6.13
C VAL A 553 -20.59 35.98 -7.06
N ILE A 554 -21.00 34.87 -7.66
CA ILE A 554 -20.26 34.16 -8.70
C ILE A 554 -21.15 34.09 -9.94
N PHE A 555 -20.55 34.25 -11.12
CA PHE A 555 -21.24 34.16 -12.40
C PHE A 555 -20.79 32.93 -13.18
N THR A 556 -21.75 32.22 -13.77
CA THR A 556 -21.51 31.13 -14.72
C THR A 556 -22.23 31.46 -16.02
N LYS A 557 -21.52 31.38 -17.15
CA LYS A 557 -22.08 31.67 -18.47
C LYS A 557 -22.02 30.45 -19.36
N GLY A 558 -22.97 30.32 -20.26
CA GLY A 558 -22.86 29.39 -21.38
C GLY A 558 -24.19 28.95 -21.97
N LEU A 559 -24.08 28.24 -23.09
CA LEU A 559 -25.20 27.54 -23.71
C LEU A 559 -25.40 26.19 -23.00
N MET A 560 -26.52 26.01 -22.32
CA MET A 560 -26.79 24.83 -21.49
C MET A 560 -28.14 24.19 -21.86
N GLU A 561 -28.24 22.86 -21.80
CA GLU A 561 -29.55 22.20 -21.84
C GLU A 561 -30.37 22.56 -20.61
N THR A 562 -31.69 22.67 -20.75
CA THR A 562 -32.63 22.96 -19.65
C THR A 562 -32.62 21.93 -18.52
N SER A 563 -32.10 20.73 -18.78
CA SER A 563 -31.86 19.66 -17.80
C SER A 563 -30.53 19.79 -17.04
N ASN A 564 -29.69 20.79 -17.37
CA ASN A 564 -28.39 20.95 -16.73
C ASN A 564 -28.56 21.25 -15.23
N GLN A 565 -27.81 20.53 -14.39
CA GLN A 565 -27.85 20.63 -12.93
C GLN A 565 -27.63 22.04 -12.37
N SER A 566 -27.01 22.94 -13.14
CA SER A 566 -26.76 24.33 -12.76
C SER A 566 -28.01 25.22 -12.87
N LEU A 567 -29.07 24.76 -13.54
CA LEU A 567 -30.32 25.49 -13.71
C LEU A 567 -31.37 25.00 -12.70
N PRO A 568 -32.20 25.89 -12.13
CA PRO A 568 -33.36 25.48 -11.33
C PRO A 568 -34.31 24.60 -12.15
N ILE A 569 -34.84 23.54 -11.53
CA ILE A 569 -35.75 22.58 -12.17
C ILE A 569 -37.04 23.26 -12.65
N ASP A 570 -37.48 24.32 -11.96
CA ASP A 570 -38.69 25.10 -12.26
C ASP A 570 -38.40 26.42 -13.00
N LEU A 571 -37.25 26.52 -13.68
CA LEU A 571 -36.88 27.72 -14.42
C LEU A 571 -37.90 28.06 -15.51
N GLU A 572 -38.51 29.24 -15.39
CA GLU A 572 -39.37 29.81 -16.43
C GLU A 572 -38.53 30.20 -17.66
N LEU A 573 -38.79 29.54 -18.80
CA LEU A 573 -38.08 29.76 -20.06
C LEU A 573 -38.59 31.04 -20.76
N LYS A 574 -38.11 32.19 -20.29
CA LYS A 574 -38.40 33.50 -20.88
C LYS A 574 -37.14 34.35 -20.93
N GLU A 575 -36.88 34.95 -22.09
CA GLU A 575 -35.75 35.88 -22.26
C GLU A 575 -35.82 37.06 -21.30
N GLY A 576 -34.65 37.47 -20.79
CA GLY A 576 -34.49 38.50 -19.77
C GLY A 576 -34.11 37.95 -18.39
N VAL A 577 -34.10 38.84 -17.41
CA VAL A 577 -33.69 38.54 -16.03
C VAL A 577 -34.82 37.82 -15.28
N SER A 578 -34.50 36.67 -14.70
CA SER A 578 -35.47 35.81 -14.03
C SER A 578 -35.93 36.35 -12.66
N LYS A 579 -36.93 35.68 -12.07
CA LYS A 579 -37.15 35.74 -10.62
C LYS A 579 -35.94 35.16 -9.86
N ILE A 580 -35.87 35.43 -8.56
CA ILE A 580 -34.85 34.81 -7.70
C ILE A 580 -35.29 33.38 -7.42
N TYR A 581 -34.43 32.41 -7.66
CA TYR A 581 -34.62 31.01 -7.30
C TYR A 581 -33.79 30.67 -6.06
N ASN A 582 -34.30 29.78 -5.21
CA ASN A 582 -33.54 29.16 -4.14
C ASN A 582 -33.32 27.69 -4.52
N TYR A 583 -32.08 27.32 -4.83
CA TYR A 583 -31.74 26.03 -5.39
C TYR A 583 -30.29 25.67 -4.99
N ASN A 584 -30.03 24.42 -4.63
CA ASN A 584 -28.72 23.96 -4.11
C ASN A 584 -28.16 24.84 -2.98
N ASP A 585 -29.01 25.16 -1.99
CA ASP A 585 -28.66 25.97 -0.80
C ASP A 585 -28.11 27.38 -1.10
N ALA A 586 -28.43 27.94 -2.26
CA ALA A 586 -28.03 29.30 -2.66
C ALA A 586 -29.14 30.02 -3.44
N PHE A 587 -29.01 31.34 -3.53
CA PHE A 587 -29.91 32.17 -4.31
C PHE A 587 -29.36 32.43 -5.71
N HIS A 588 -30.22 32.27 -6.72
CA HIS A 588 -29.85 32.38 -8.11
C HIS A 588 -30.72 33.39 -8.85
N VAL A 589 -30.09 34.16 -9.73
CA VAL A 589 -30.78 34.97 -10.76
C VAL A 589 -30.14 34.65 -12.09
N ILE A 590 -30.98 34.33 -13.07
CA ILE A 590 -30.55 33.89 -14.39
C ILE A 590 -30.99 34.94 -15.40
N LEU A 591 -30.05 35.46 -16.17
CA LEU A 591 -30.34 36.20 -17.39
C LEU A 591 -30.36 35.20 -18.55
N ILE A 592 -31.51 35.05 -19.19
CA ILE A 592 -31.66 34.24 -20.40
C ILE A 592 -31.49 35.16 -21.60
N ASN A 593 -30.37 35.01 -22.31
CA ASN A 593 -30.04 35.80 -23.51
C ASN A 593 -30.80 35.31 -24.74
N SER A 594 -30.93 33.99 -24.89
CA SER A 594 -31.71 33.38 -25.96
C SER A 594 -32.13 31.95 -25.63
N ILE A 595 -33.26 31.52 -26.21
CA ILE A 595 -33.75 30.14 -26.09
C ILE A 595 -33.59 29.44 -27.43
N LYS A 596 -32.90 28.30 -27.44
CA LYS A 596 -32.73 27.45 -28.62
C LYS A 596 -33.62 26.21 -28.46
N PRO A 597 -34.62 26.00 -29.33
CA PRO A 597 -35.49 24.84 -29.25
C PRO A 597 -34.70 23.54 -29.49
N ALA A 598 -35.31 22.42 -29.11
CA ALA A 598 -34.75 21.11 -29.39
C ALA A 598 -34.43 20.95 -30.88
N SER A 599 -33.27 20.39 -31.19
CA SER A 599 -32.78 20.25 -32.56
C SER A 599 -31.94 19.00 -32.70
N ASN A 600 -31.81 18.46 -33.90
CA ASN A 600 -30.86 17.38 -34.13
C ASN A 600 -29.42 17.88 -33.92
N LYS A 601 -28.60 17.03 -33.31
CA LYS A 601 -27.15 17.23 -33.24
C LYS A 601 -26.55 17.06 -34.62
N THR A 602 -25.49 17.79 -34.92
CA THR A 602 -24.62 17.43 -36.05
C THR A 602 -23.81 16.18 -35.72
N PHE A 603 -23.20 15.55 -36.73
CA PHE A 603 -22.31 14.41 -36.51
C PHE A 603 -21.18 14.75 -35.54
N ASP A 604 -20.54 15.91 -35.72
CA ASP A 604 -19.43 16.34 -34.85
C ASP A 604 -19.89 16.58 -33.40
N GLU A 605 -21.09 17.13 -33.20
CA GLU A 605 -21.69 17.33 -31.88
C GLU A 605 -22.09 16.00 -31.20
N ALA A 606 -22.46 14.99 -31.98
CA ALA A 606 -22.86 13.68 -31.48
C ALA A 606 -21.73 12.65 -31.46
N LYS A 607 -20.55 12.96 -32.02
CA LYS A 607 -19.50 12.00 -32.35
C LYS A 607 -19.15 11.05 -31.21
N GLY A 608 -18.95 11.55 -30.00
CA GLY A 608 -18.63 10.70 -28.84
C GLY A 608 -19.72 9.67 -28.52
N LYS A 609 -20.98 10.11 -28.46
CA LYS A 609 -22.12 9.22 -28.22
C LYS A 609 -22.36 8.28 -29.40
N ALA A 610 -22.28 8.79 -30.63
CA ALA A 610 -22.42 8.00 -31.84
C ALA A 610 -21.34 6.91 -31.94
N THR A 611 -20.09 7.20 -31.58
CA THR A 611 -19.01 6.21 -31.50
C THR A 611 -19.35 5.12 -30.47
N SER A 612 -19.80 5.50 -29.28
CA SER A 612 -20.19 4.53 -28.23
C SER A 612 -21.36 3.65 -28.67
N ASP A 613 -22.40 4.24 -29.26
CA ASP A 613 -23.58 3.50 -29.72
C ASP A 613 -23.20 2.60 -30.91
N TYR A 614 -22.28 3.03 -31.79
CA TYR A 614 -21.77 2.22 -32.90
C TYR A 614 -20.86 1.08 -32.43
N GLN A 615 -20.05 1.29 -31.40
CA GLN A 615 -19.30 0.20 -30.75
C GLN A 615 -20.26 -0.89 -30.23
N GLY A 616 -21.36 -0.50 -29.58
CA GLY A 616 -22.39 -1.44 -29.14
C GLY A 616 -23.00 -2.23 -30.31
N PHE A 617 -23.29 -1.56 -31.43
CA PHE A 617 -23.77 -2.23 -32.64
C PHE A 617 -22.75 -3.21 -33.23
N ILE A 618 -21.47 -2.86 -33.29
CA ILE A 618 -20.40 -3.75 -33.76
C ILE A 618 -20.30 -4.97 -32.83
N GLU A 619 -20.29 -4.74 -31.52
CA GLU A 619 -20.21 -5.79 -30.52
C GLU A 619 -21.37 -6.77 -30.62
N GLU A 620 -22.61 -6.30 -30.77
CA GLU A 620 -23.79 -7.14 -30.92
C GLU A 620 -23.72 -8.04 -32.17
N ASN A 621 -23.36 -7.45 -33.32
CA ASN A 621 -23.19 -8.22 -34.56
C ASN A 621 -22.05 -9.24 -34.47
N TRP A 622 -20.96 -8.87 -33.82
CA TRP A 622 -19.83 -9.75 -33.61
C TRP A 622 -20.17 -10.89 -32.64
N LEU A 623 -20.89 -10.60 -31.56
CA LEU A 623 -21.43 -11.63 -30.65
C LEU A 623 -22.33 -12.63 -31.37
N ASN A 624 -23.18 -12.18 -32.30
CA ASN A 624 -23.96 -13.09 -33.15
C ASN A 624 -23.06 -14.01 -33.98
N THR A 625 -21.93 -13.50 -34.47
CA THR A 625 -20.93 -14.31 -35.16
C THR A 625 -20.26 -15.33 -34.23
N LEU A 626 -19.97 -14.96 -32.98
CA LEU A 626 -19.42 -15.89 -32.00
C LEU A 626 -20.42 -16.99 -31.62
N ASN A 627 -21.69 -16.64 -31.41
CA ASN A 627 -22.76 -17.60 -31.14
C ASN A 627 -22.96 -18.62 -32.28
N ASN A 628 -22.75 -18.20 -33.53
CA ASN A 628 -22.78 -19.10 -34.68
C ASN A 628 -21.51 -19.96 -34.82
N ARG A 629 -20.37 -19.45 -34.33
CA ARG A 629 -19.06 -20.10 -34.43
C ARG A 629 -18.90 -21.20 -33.38
N TYR A 630 -19.33 -20.94 -32.16
CA TYR A 630 -19.11 -21.81 -31.00
C TYR A 630 -20.44 -22.40 -30.52
N LYS A 631 -20.45 -23.72 -30.30
CA LYS A 631 -21.63 -24.42 -29.81
C LYS A 631 -21.76 -24.23 -28.30
N VAL A 632 -22.85 -23.62 -27.85
CA VAL A 632 -23.18 -23.51 -26.43
C VAL A 632 -24.24 -24.54 -26.06
N ILE A 633 -23.99 -25.31 -25.00
CA ILE A 633 -24.95 -26.29 -24.47
C ILE A 633 -25.17 -25.99 -22.99
N VAL A 634 -26.38 -25.56 -22.62
CA VAL A 634 -26.77 -25.32 -21.22
C VAL A 634 -27.39 -26.59 -20.63
N ASN A 635 -26.99 -26.91 -19.40
CA ASN A 635 -27.58 -27.98 -18.62
C ASN A 635 -28.76 -27.43 -17.80
N GLU A 636 -29.98 -27.62 -18.30
CA GLU A 636 -31.20 -27.10 -17.70
C GLU A 636 -31.47 -27.63 -16.28
N ASP A 637 -31.08 -28.87 -15.98
CA ASP A 637 -31.23 -29.45 -14.65
C ASP A 637 -30.33 -28.74 -13.64
N VAL A 638 -29.09 -28.44 -14.04
CA VAL A 638 -28.12 -27.71 -13.22
C VAL A 638 -28.53 -26.24 -13.09
N LEU A 639 -29.01 -25.62 -14.17
CA LEU A 639 -29.54 -24.24 -14.13
C LEU A 639 -30.72 -24.12 -13.16
N THR A 640 -31.62 -25.10 -13.15
CA THR A 640 -32.75 -25.12 -12.20
C THR A 640 -32.27 -25.17 -10.75
N LYS A 641 -31.22 -25.97 -10.45
CA LYS A 641 -30.58 -25.99 -9.12
C LYS A 641 -29.91 -24.66 -8.78
N VAL A 642 -29.22 -24.04 -9.72
CA VAL A 642 -28.57 -22.73 -9.52
C VAL A 642 -29.60 -21.65 -9.20
N LYS A 643 -30.73 -21.63 -9.92
CA LYS A 643 -31.84 -20.68 -9.66
C LYS A 643 -32.43 -20.84 -8.26
N SER A 644 -32.58 -22.08 -7.77
CA SER A 644 -33.09 -22.31 -6.41
C SER A 644 -32.07 -21.95 -5.33
N GLN A 645 -30.78 -22.09 -5.61
CA GLN A 645 -29.71 -21.67 -4.70
C GLN A 645 -29.62 -20.15 -4.55
N ILE A 646 -29.80 -19.39 -5.64
CA ILE A 646 -29.69 -17.92 -5.63
C ILE A 646 -30.94 -17.23 -5.05
N LYS A 647 -32.11 -17.87 -5.15
CA LYS A 647 -33.39 -17.32 -4.63
C LYS A 647 -33.56 -17.46 -3.10
N ASN A 648 -32.76 -18.29 -2.45
CA ASN A 648 -32.71 -18.47 -1.00
C ASN A 648 -31.52 -17.72 -0.42
#